data_AF-A0A7V9KYA5-F1
#
_entry.id   AF-A0A7V9KYA5-F1
#
_cell.length_a   1.000
_cell.length_b   1.000
_cell.length_c   1.000
_cell.angle_alpha   90.00
_cell.angle_beta   90.00
_cell.angle_gamma   90.00
#
_symmetry.space_group_name_H-M   'P 1'
#
loop_
_entity.id
_entity.type
_entity.pdbx_description
1 polymer ?
#
loop_
_entity_poly.entity_id
_entity_poly.type
_entity_poly.pdbx_seq_one_letter_code
_entity_poly.pdbx_strand_id
1 'polypeptide(L)'
;MSTLLFEIGCEELPAVACREAEGQLPELVRRHLGAEGDLRVFVGPRRLAVLIDGMPESEPDRVERNRGPRESAAFDEEGRPTRAAEGFARGNGVSVDELERADGFVWAVKRVEGRSLDDVLPSALADVVRGLSFSKSMRWDGSGLRFSRPVRWLCVKLDDRTIAVELEGIPTGGVSYGHRFTAGETEIPHAREYAERLRDAGVEPDQAVRRAEIVAALDELGDWADPRGVLDEVMHLVERPMVLTGSYDERFLELPLRVIETVMQSHQRYFPLDPGRFAFVANGVSSEAVVAGNEMVLAGRLDDAAFSYERDVEVGIERMAARLSAITFHARAGSFADKAARLAELCETLGGGDASRGAARLAKADQASTMVHEFPELEGFIGGVYARLAGVPEGVSAAVEEHYLPDAAGGDLPQTAAGRVLSAADKGDNLAVAFALGERPTGSRDPYGLRRAAIGLCRLAVDGGLEIDVRALVVRDLALLADQGAEITDDPGDVWDFVLERLEGILDVPVEFVRAARAGAVTELGAVARLAETLARTVDSDEFSRAYTAYDRAARLAGRSDGAASALDPKLATEEAEVALISALSDATPRIEAAVGERDFEGALAAAAELGPPIDRFFDDVLVMAEDASVRANRLRLLHDVRDAVGTLGDLSQIPR
;
A
#
# COMPACT_ATOMS: atom_id res chain seq x y z
N MET A 1 -11.26 -5.14 40.03
CA MET A 1 -10.67 -4.77 38.71
C MET A 1 -9.37 -4.02 38.97
N SER A 2 -8.28 -4.46 38.35
CA SER A 2 -6.92 -4.01 38.59
C SER A 2 -6.34 -3.26 37.39
N THR A 3 -5.22 -2.56 37.60
CA THR A 3 -4.48 -1.86 36.54
C THR A 3 -3.18 -2.61 36.25
N LEU A 4 -2.93 -3.00 35.00
CA LEU A 4 -1.68 -3.64 34.59
C LEU A 4 -0.78 -2.65 33.86
N LEU A 5 0.44 -2.48 34.34
CA LEU A 5 1.56 -1.89 33.61
C LEU A 5 2.47 -3.01 33.11
N PHE A 6 2.84 -2.93 31.83
CA PHE A 6 3.90 -3.75 31.25
C PHE A 6 4.83 -2.89 30.40
N GLU A 7 6.07 -2.72 30.83
CA GLU A 7 7.14 -2.05 30.08
C GLU A 7 8.20 -3.07 29.64
N ILE A 8 8.63 -2.93 28.38
CA ILE A 8 9.76 -3.59 27.75
C ILE A 8 10.84 -2.53 27.55
N GLY A 9 11.88 -2.58 28.40
CA GLY A 9 13.04 -1.72 28.29
C GLY A 9 14.11 -2.30 27.38
N CYS A 10 14.70 -1.49 26.51
CA CYS A 10 15.67 -1.95 25.53
C CYS A 10 16.75 -0.90 25.22
N GLU A 11 17.75 -1.29 24.43
CA GLU A 11 18.65 -0.33 23.80
C GLU A 11 17.93 0.51 22.72
N GLU A 12 18.57 1.60 22.30
CA GLU A 12 17.98 2.59 21.39
C GLU A 12 17.42 1.97 20.08
N LEU A 13 16.09 1.97 20.03
CA LEU A 13 15.25 1.57 18.92
C LEU A 13 15.36 2.59 17.79
N PRO A 14 15.48 2.13 16.53
CA PRO A 14 15.21 2.98 15.38
C PRO A 14 13.75 3.47 15.40
N ALA A 15 13.49 4.69 14.94
CA ALA A 15 12.14 5.24 14.88
C ALA A 15 11.14 4.36 14.11
N VAL A 16 11.60 3.65 13.06
CA VAL A 16 10.78 2.66 12.33
C VAL A 16 10.30 1.54 13.26
N ALA A 17 11.17 1.03 14.13
CA ALA A 17 10.82 -0.03 15.07
C ALA A 17 9.83 0.47 16.14
N CYS A 18 9.95 1.74 16.56
CA CYS A 18 8.97 2.39 17.42
C CYS A 18 7.57 2.41 16.78
N ARG A 19 7.47 2.87 15.53
CA ARG A 19 6.18 2.87 14.78
C ARG A 19 5.61 1.47 14.55
N GLU A 20 6.47 0.50 14.23
CA GLU A 20 6.07 -0.91 14.10
C GLU A 20 5.51 -1.45 15.42
N ALA A 21 6.15 -1.12 16.55
CA ALA A 21 5.67 -1.52 17.87
C ALA A 21 4.34 -0.84 18.25
N GLU A 22 4.17 0.44 17.94
CA GLU A 22 2.94 1.19 18.20
C GLU A 22 1.72 0.53 17.54
N GLY A 23 1.85 0.06 16.30
CA GLY A 23 0.79 -0.68 15.61
C GLY A 23 0.54 -2.09 16.14
N GLN A 24 1.57 -2.78 16.63
CA GLN A 24 1.49 -4.20 17.02
C GLN A 24 1.09 -4.43 18.48
N LEU A 25 1.57 -3.59 19.40
CA LEU A 25 1.37 -3.77 20.84
C LEU A 25 -0.11 -3.87 21.22
N PRO A 26 -1.02 -3.01 20.72
CA PRO A 26 -2.43 -3.15 21.04
C PRO A 26 -3.03 -4.49 20.65
N GLU A 27 -2.70 -4.99 19.47
CA GLU A 27 -3.22 -6.25 18.98
C GLU A 27 -2.66 -7.45 19.75
N LEU A 28 -1.35 -7.44 20.03
CA LEU A 28 -0.69 -8.51 20.77
C LEU A 28 -1.19 -8.58 22.21
N VAL A 29 -1.33 -7.44 22.87
CA VAL A 29 -1.85 -7.37 24.23
C VAL A 29 -3.30 -7.86 24.28
N ARG A 30 -4.17 -7.42 23.38
CA ARG A 30 -5.55 -7.92 23.33
C ARG A 30 -5.62 -9.41 23.05
N ARG A 31 -4.78 -9.92 22.14
CA ARG A 31 -4.71 -11.35 21.78
C ARG A 31 -4.28 -12.22 22.95
N HIS A 32 -3.22 -11.83 23.66
CA HIS A 32 -2.60 -12.69 24.68
C HIS A 32 -3.17 -12.47 26.07
N LEU A 33 -3.67 -11.26 26.39
CA LEU A 33 -4.21 -10.94 27.71
C LEU A 33 -5.74 -10.87 27.76
N GLY A 34 -6.44 -10.90 26.61
CA GLY A 34 -7.90 -10.75 26.58
C GLY A 34 -8.36 -9.38 27.12
N ALA A 35 -7.50 -8.37 27.04
CA ALA A 35 -7.77 -7.04 27.58
C ALA A 35 -8.84 -6.32 26.76
N GLU A 36 -10.04 -6.17 27.32
CA GLU A 36 -11.13 -5.36 26.75
C GLU A 36 -11.18 -3.93 27.34
N GLY A 37 -10.34 -3.64 28.33
CA GLY A 37 -10.27 -2.36 29.03
C GLY A 37 -9.60 -1.23 28.24
N ASP A 38 -9.56 -0.03 28.85
CA ASP A 38 -8.87 1.12 28.28
C ASP A 38 -7.35 0.85 28.26
N LEU A 39 -6.78 0.89 27.05
CA LEU A 39 -5.40 0.51 26.77
C LEU A 39 -4.65 1.75 26.29
N ARG A 40 -3.67 2.18 27.09
CA ARG A 40 -2.73 3.23 26.73
C ARG A 40 -1.39 2.61 26.34
N VAL A 41 -0.80 3.10 25.25
CA VAL A 41 0.49 2.63 24.73
C VAL A 41 1.48 3.79 24.74
N PHE A 42 2.65 3.53 25.31
CA PHE A 42 3.77 4.47 25.41
C PHE A 42 4.95 3.93 24.61
N VAL A 43 5.47 4.72 23.68
CA VAL A 43 6.52 4.27 22.74
C VAL A 43 7.67 5.26 22.70
N GLY A 44 8.78 4.95 23.39
CA GLY A 44 10.00 5.75 23.38
C GLY A 44 11.18 5.06 22.68
N PRO A 45 12.29 5.78 22.43
CA PRO A 45 13.49 5.20 21.82
C PRO A 45 14.08 4.05 22.64
N ARG A 46 13.83 3.95 23.94
CA ARG A 46 14.43 2.92 24.81
C ARG A 46 13.41 2.07 25.55
N ARG A 47 12.12 2.26 25.29
CA ARG A 47 11.04 1.59 26.03
C ARG A 47 9.78 1.48 25.20
N LEU A 48 9.09 0.38 25.37
CA LEU A 48 7.74 0.15 24.89
C LEU A 48 6.91 -0.22 26.10
N ALA A 49 5.80 0.47 26.37
CA ALA A 49 4.98 0.15 27.52
C ALA A 49 3.48 0.20 27.20
N VAL A 50 2.73 -0.58 27.95
CA VAL A 50 1.27 -0.54 27.96
C VAL A 50 0.74 -0.40 29.38
N LEU A 51 -0.32 0.38 29.52
CA LEU A 51 -1.08 0.52 30.75
C LEU A 51 -2.54 0.16 30.45
N ILE A 52 -3.01 -0.87 31.13
CA ILE A 52 -4.34 -1.45 30.93
C ILE A 52 -5.15 -1.24 32.19
N ASP A 53 -6.19 -0.44 32.09
CA ASP A 53 -7.17 -0.27 33.17
C ASP A 53 -8.28 -1.32 33.04
N GLY A 54 -8.79 -1.82 34.18
CA GLY A 54 -9.96 -2.71 34.18
C GLY A 54 -9.65 -4.20 33.98
N MET A 55 -8.46 -4.65 34.35
CA MET A 55 -8.12 -6.07 34.29
C MET A 55 -9.02 -6.88 35.25
N PRO A 56 -9.55 -8.05 34.81
CA PRO A 56 -10.34 -8.93 35.68
C PRO A 56 -9.46 -9.53 36.77
N GLU A 57 -10.02 -9.91 37.92
CA GLU A 57 -9.21 -10.45 39.03
C GLU A 57 -8.70 -11.88 38.75
N SER A 58 -9.39 -12.61 37.87
CA SER A 58 -9.03 -13.94 37.40
C SER A 58 -9.55 -14.14 35.98
N GLU A 59 -9.07 -15.17 35.28
CA GLU A 59 -9.76 -15.67 34.09
C GLU A 59 -11.22 -16.03 34.45
N PRO A 60 -12.17 -15.97 33.49
CA PRO A 60 -13.51 -16.48 33.73
C PRO A 60 -13.48 -18.01 33.82
N ASP A 61 -14.31 -18.57 34.70
CA ASP A 61 -14.55 -20.02 34.73
C ASP A 61 -15.03 -20.48 33.35
N ARG A 62 -14.45 -21.58 32.86
CA ARG A 62 -14.88 -22.19 31.60
C ARG A 62 -15.44 -23.58 31.82
N VAL A 63 -16.44 -23.93 31.02
CA VAL A 63 -17.03 -25.26 31.01
C VAL A 63 -16.43 -26.04 29.84
N GLU A 64 -15.57 -27.00 30.13
CA GLU A 64 -15.04 -27.92 29.13
C GLU A 64 -16.01 -29.11 28.97
N ARG A 65 -16.48 -29.31 27.73
CA ARG A 65 -17.39 -30.40 27.37
C ARG A 65 -16.66 -31.40 26.48
N ASN A 66 -16.24 -32.51 27.07
CA ASN A 66 -15.53 -33.57 26.35
C ASN A 66 -16.51 -34.69 25.98
N ARG A 67 -16.57 -35.01 24.68
CA ARG A 67 -17.41 -36.09 24.16
C ARG A 67 -16.77 -37.44 24.40
N GLY A 68 -17.53 -38.34 24.98
CA GLY A 68 -17.14 -39.70 25.29
C GLY A 68 -17.77 -40.74 24.38
N PRO A 69 -17.71 -42.03 24.78
CA PRO A 69 -18.29 -43.12 24.02
C PRO A 69 -19.83 -43.02 23.90
N ARG A 70 -20.40 -43.75 22.92
CA ARG A 70 -21.86 -43.88 22.78
C ARG A 70 -22.49 -44.41 24.06
N GLU A 71 -23.69 -43.97 24.38
CA GLU A 71 -24.41 -44.41 25.60
C GLU A 71 -24.50 -45.94 25.71
N SER A 72 -24.78 -46.62 24.59
CA SER A 72 -24.86 -48.09 24.51
C SER A 72 -23.54 -48.82 24.75
N ALA A 73 -22.40 -48.11 24.67
CA ALA A 73 -21.08 -48.65 24.98
C ALA A 73 -20.62 -48.25 26.39
N ALA A 74 -21.20 -47.20 26.95
CA ALA A 74 -20.87 -46.63 28.25
C ALA A 74 -21.67 -47.26 29.39
N PHE A 75 -22.90 -47.71 29.13
CA PHE A 75 -23.77 -48.36 30.13
C PHE A 75 -24.34 -49.67 29.56
N ASP A 76 -24.45 -50.70 30.43
CA ASP A 76 -25.04 -52.00 30.07
C ASP A 76 -26.59 -51.96 30.06
N GLU A 77 -27.23 -53.07 29.70
CA GLU A 77 -28.70 -53.18 29.61
C GLU A 77 -29.39 -52.98 30.98
N GLU A 78 -28.67 -53.15 32.09
CA GLU A 78 -29.15 -52.87 33.45
C GLU A 78 -28.82 -51.44 33.92
N GLY A 79 -28.23 -50.61 33.06
CA GLY A 79 -27.87 -49.22 33.33
C GLY A 79 -26.59 -49.05 34.17
N ARG A 80 -25.81 -50.11 34.38
CA ARG A 80 -24.55 -50.07 35.12
C ARG A 80 -23.41 -49.60 34.21
N PRO A 81 -22.47 -48.81 34.73
CA PRO A 81 -21.38 -48.30 33.92
C PRO A 81 -20.40 -49.40 33.51
N THR A 82 -19.99 -49.36 32.25
CA THR A 82 -18.99 -50.27 31.69
C THR A 82 -17.58 -49.72 31.95
N ARG A 83 -16.55 -50.55 31.69
CA ARG A 83 -15.15 -50.10 31.71
C ARG A 83 -14.88 -48.90 30.79
N ALA A 84 -15.67 -48.73 29.73
CA ALA A 84 -15.54 -47.59 28.82
C ALA A 84 -16.00 -46.29 29.48
N ALA A 85 -17.11 -46.30 30.23
CA ALA A 85 -17.54 -45.17 31.03
C ALA A 85 -16.57 -44.87 32.18
N GLU A 86 -16.11 -45.89 32.90
CA GLU A 86 -15.16 -45.74 34.01
C GLU A 86 -13.81 -45.18 33.55
N GLY A 87 -13.30 -45.66 32.42
CA GLY A 87 -12.06 -45.18 31.81
C GLY A 87 -12.18 -43.74 31.30
N PHE A 88 -13.31 -43.42 30.67
CA PHE A 88 -13.60 -42.07 30.18
C PHE A 88 -13.75 -41.06 31.33
N ALA A 89 -14.50 -41.40 32.38
CA ALA A 89 -14.64 -40.57 33.57
C ALA A 89 -13.28 -40.27 34.22
N ARG A 90 -12.49 -41.33 34.45
CA ARG A 90 -11.15 -41.23 35.04
C ARG A 90 -10.20 -40.37 34.20
N GLY A 91 -10.22 -40.53 32.87
CA GLY A 91 -9.40 -39.74 31.94
C GLY A 91 -9.74 -38.25 31.94
N ASN A 92 -10.97 -37.89 32.29
CA ASN A 92 -11.43 -36.50 32.41
C ASN A 92 -11.42 -35.97 33.85
N GLY A 93 -10.99 -36.78 34.82
CA GLY A 93 -10.91 -36.39 36.23
C GLY A 93 -12.28 -36.18 36.89
N VAL A 94 -13.34 -36.81 36.38
CA VAL A 94 -14.70 -36.78 36.94
C VAL A 94 -15.12 -38.19 37.37
N SER A 95 -16.12 -38.31 38.24
CA SER A 95 -16.74 -39.60 38.54
C SER A 95 -17.72 -40.02 37.44
N VAL A 96 -18.04 -41.31 37.39
CA VAL A 96 -18.97 -41.84 36.38
C VAL A 96 -20.40 -41.29 36.56
N ASP A 97 -20.76 -40.96 37.80
CA ASP A 97 -22.07 -40.39 38.15
C ASP A 97 -22.21 -38.92 37.72
N GLU A 98 -21.10 -38.24 37.42
CA GLU A 98 -21.05 -36.86 36.91
C GLU A 98 -21.08 -36.78 35.38
N LEU A 99 -21.20 -37.91 34.69
CA LEU A 99 -21.28 -37.94 33.23
C LEU A 99 -22.70 -37.61 32.73
N GLU A 100 -22.79 -36.64 31.81
CA GLU A 100 -24.05 -36.27 31.17
C GLU A 100 -24.34 -37.17 29.96
N ARG A 101 -25.61 -37.48 29.72
CA ARG A 101 -26.06 -38.24 28.54
C ARG A 101 -26.80 -37.29 27.60
N ALA A 102 -26.25 -37.06 26.42
CA ALA A 102 -26.81 -36.14 25.42
C ALA A 102 -26.43 -36.58 24.01
N ASP A 103 -27.38 -36.43 23.08
CA ASP A 103 -27.22 -36.75 21.65
C ASP A 103 -26.75 -38.19 21.36
N GLY A 104 -27.05 -39.13 22.27
CA GLY A 104 -26.66 -40.54 22.16
C GLY A 104 -25.21 -40.84 22.58
N PHE A 105 -24.53 -39.88 23.21
CA PHE A 105 -23.17 -40.00 23.73
C PHE A 105 -23.11 -39.59 25.19
N VAL A 106 -22.06 -40.08 25.87
CA VAL A 106 -21.73 -39.67 27.22
C VAL A 106 -20.76 -38.50 27.17
N TRP A 107 -20.96 -37.49 28.01
CA TRP A 107 -20.18 -36.26 28.04
C TRP A 107 -19.60 -36.04 29.43
N ALA A 108 -18.33 -35.66 29.50
CA ALA A 108 -17.72 -35.15 30.72
C ALA A 108 -17.82 -33.62 30.67
N VAL A 109 -18.55 -33.04 31.61
CA VAL A 109 -18.69 -31.59 31.77
C VAL A 109 -17.86 -31.16 32.95
N LYS A 110 -16.72 -30.51 32.68
CA LYS A 110 -15.81 -30.04 33.72
C LYS A 110 -15.89 -28.53 33.81
N ARG A 111 -16.23 -28.02 34.99
CA ARG A 111 -15.99 -26.62 35.31
C ARG A 111 -14.50 -26.48 35.64
N VAL A 112 -13.80 -25.72 34.81
CA VAL A 112 -12.42 -25.32 35.05
C VAL A 112 -12.47 -23.93 35.65
N GLU A 113 -12.08 -23.82 36.92
CA GLU A 113 -11.96 -22.54 37.60
C GLU A 113 -10.94 -21.66 36.87
N GLY A 114 -11.27 -20.39 36.73
CA GLY A 114 -10.36 -19.41 36.14
C GLY A 114 -9.10 -19.25 36.99
N ARG A 115 -7.94 -19.18 36.34
CA ARG A 115 -6.66 -18.97 37.03
C ARG A 115 -6.52 -17.52 37.48
N SER A 116 -5.75 -17.31 38.55
CA SER A 116 -5.42 -15.95 38.99
C SER A 116 -4.58 -15.23 37.94
N LEU A 117 -4.70 -13.90 37.86
CA LEU A 117 -3.83 -13.14 36.96
C LEU A 117 -2.34 -13.34 37.26
N ASP A 118 -1.97 -13.55 38.52
CA ASP A 118 -0.58 -13.79 38.93
C ASP A 118 0.00 -15.04 38.23
N ASP A 119 -0.83 -16.05 37.92
CA ASP A 119 -0.41 -17.27 37.26
C ASP A 119 -0.38 -17.16 35.72
N VAL A 120 -1.22 -16.30 35.16
CA VAL A 120 -1.46 -16.22 33.70
C VAL A 120 -0.62 -15.14 33.04
N LEU A 121 -0.50 -13.98 33.70
CA LEU A 121 0.23 -12.83 33.18
C LEU A 121 1.68 -13.15 32.80
N PRO A 122 2.46 -13.92 33.58
CA PRO A 122 3.85 -14.20 33.23
C PRO A 122 4.04 -14.78 31.82
N SER A 123 3.27 -15.82 31.48
CA SER A 123 3.37 -16.45 30.15
C SER A 123 2.78 -15.56 29.05
N ALA A 124 1.64 -14.91 29.32
CA ALA A 124 0.97 -14.05 28.35
C ALA A 124 1.85 -12.84 27.97
N LEU A 125 2.49 -12.21 28.95
CA LEU A 125 3.40 -11.08 28.72
C LEU A 125 4.66 -11.52 27.97
N ALA A 126 5.21 -12.69 28.27
CA ALA A 126 6.31 -13.26 27.51
C ALA A 126 5.95 -13.48 26.03
N ASP A 127 4.73 -13.96 25.76
CA ASP A 127 4.23 -14.17 24.41
C ASP A 127 3.99 -12.85 23.65
N VAL A 128 3.58 -11.78 24.33
CA VAL A 128 3.53 -10.44 23.73
C VAL A 128 4.91 -10.03 23.21
N VAL A 129 5.98 -10.22 23.99
CA VAL A 129 7.34 -9.86 23.52
C VAL A 129 7.77 -10.72 22.33
N ARG A 130 7.49 -12.03 22.37
CA ARG A 130 7.83 -12.96 21.27
C ARG A 130 7.02 -12.70 20.00
N GLY A 131 5.83 -12.14 20.13
CA GLY A 131 4.94 -11.80 19.04
C GLY A 131 5.32 -10.53 18.27
N LEU A 132 6.19 -9.68 18.84
CA LEU A 132 6.66 -8.47 18.17
C LEU A 132 7.56 -8.81 16.97
N SER A 133 7.21 -8.26 15.82
CA SER A 133 7.93 -8.42 14.56
C SER A 133 8.42 -7.09 14.04
N PHE A 134 9.72 -6.98 13.73
CA PHE A 134 10.32 -5.77 13.19
C PHE A 134 10.96 -6.03 11.83
N SER A 135 10.89 -5.03 10.92
CA SER A 135 11.54 -5.09 9.61
C SER A 135 13.04 -5.40 9.69
N LYS A 136 13.71 -4.87 10.73
CA LYS A 136 15.09 -5.22 11.09
C LYS A 136 15.12 -5.72 12.53
N SER A 137 15.33 -7.03 12.67
CA SER A 137 15.44 -7.72 13.96
C SER A 137 16.83 -8.31 14.18
N MET A 138 17.30 -8.25 15.41
CA MET A 138 18.44 -9.04 15.90
C MET A 138 17.91 -10.36 16.46
N ARG A 139 18.75 -11.40 16.43
CA ARG A 139 18.46 -12.67 17.08
C ARG A 139 19.37 -12.82 18.29
N TRP A 140 18.79 -13.03 19.47
CA TRP A 140 19.56 -13.35 20.67
C TRP A 140 20.05 -14.79 20.61
N ASP A 141 21.32 -14.98 20.97
CA ASP A 141 21.98 -16.28 21.01
C ASP A 141 21.43 -17.14 22.15
N GLY A 142 21.39 -18.45 21.94
CA GLY A 142 20.87 -19.43 22.91
C GLY A 142 19.34 -19.52 23.00
N SER A 143 18.60 -18.41 22.99
CA SER A 143 17.14 -18.42 23.18
C SER A 143 16.32 -18.35 21.90
N GLY A 144 16.87 -17.78 20.83
CA GLY A 144 16.15 -17.57 19.57
C GLY A 144 15.16 -16.41 19.57
N LEU A 145 15.08 -15.62 20.66
CA LEU A 145 14.28 -14.40 20.71
C LEU A 145 14.70 -13.43 19.60
N ARG A 146 13.71 -12.86 18.90
CA ARG A 146 13.92 -11.84 17.87
C ARG A 146 13.35 -10.52 18.35
N PHE A 147 14.16 -9.47 18.29
CA PHE A 147 13.75 -8.11 18.67
C PHE A 147 14.62 -7.09 17.93
N SER A 148 14.14 -5.87 17.70
CA SER A 148 14.91 -4.86 16.96
C SER A 148 16.25 -4.51 17.62
N ARG A 149 16.26 -4.51 18.95
CA ARG A 149 17.40 -4.20 19.82
C ARG A 149 17.44 -5.09 21.06
N PRO A 150 18.59 -5.25 21.73
CA PRO A 150 18.64 -6.01 22.98
C PRO A 150 17.66 -5.47 24.03
N VAL A 151 16.78 -6.34 24.53
CA VAL A 151 15.92 -6.06 25.69
C VAL A 151 16.77 -6.12 26.95
N ARG A 152 16.55 -5.19 27.89
CA ARG A 152 17.41 -4.98 29.06
C ARG A 152 16.68 -5.19 30.37
N TRP A 153 15.40 -4.83 30.46
CA TRP A 153 14.57 -5.06 31.65
C TRP A 153 13.10 -5.17 31.26
N LEU A 154 12.30 -5.77 32.15
CA LEU A 154 10.85 -5.70 32.14
C LEU A 154 10.38 -5.03 33.42
N CYS A 155 9.51 -4.02 33.32
CA CYS A 155 8.82 -3.47 34.48
C CYS A 155 7.34 -3.88 34.43
N VAL A 156 6.89 -4.65 35.43
CA VAL A 156 5.55 -5.25 35.41
C VAL A 156 4.86 -5.01 36.76
N LYS A 157 3.73 -4.31 36.71
CA LYS A 157 2.94 -3.97 37.91
C LYS A 157 1.48 -4.28 37.71
N LEU A 158 0.89 -5.05 38.61
CA LEU A 158 -0.55 -5.22 38.76
C LEU A 158 -0.99 -4.45 40.01
N ASP A 159 -1.55 -3.27 39.78
CA ASP A 159 -1.68 -2.20 40.77
C ASP A 159 -0.32 -1.88 41.41
N ASP A 160 -0.13 -2.14 42.70
CA ASP A 160 1.13 -1.95 43.42
C ASP A 160 2.05 -3.20 43.43
N ARG A 161 1.51 -4.36 43.03
CA ARG A 161 2.21 -5.65 43.09
C ARG A 161 3.07 -5.88 41.86
N THR A 162 4.31 -6.33 42.06
CA THR A 162 5.21 -6.70 40.96
C THR A 162 4.93 -8.13 40.50
N ILE A 163 4.78 -8.33 39.18
CA ILE A 163 4.59 -9.65 38.58
C ILE A 163 5.92 -10.12 37.96
N ALA A 164 6.42 -11.28 38.37
CA ALA A 164 7.63 -11.84 37.78
C ALA A 164 7.34 -12.46 36.41
N VAL A 165 8.11 -12.07 35.40
CA VAL A 165 8.06 -12.63 34.05
C VAL A 165 9.39 -13.30 33.77
N GLU A 166 9.34 -14.58 33.43
CA GLU A 166 10.51 -15.36 33.00
C GLU A 166 10.62 -15.27 31.48
N LEU A 167 11.56 -14.44 31.01
CA LEU A 167 11.79 -14.21 29.59
C LEU A 167 13.31 -14.22 29.30
N GLU A 168 13.84 -15.40 28.95
CA GLU A 168 15.22 -15.56 28.47
C GLU A 168 16.32 -14.92 29.36
N GLY A 169 16.12 -14.89 30.68
CA GLY A 169 17.06 -14.28 31.64
C GLY A 169 17.02 -12.76 31.70
N ILE A 170 16.06 -12.11 31.03
CA ILE A 170 15.82 -10.68 31.14
C ILE A 170 15.28 -10.38 32.55
N PRO A 171 15.87 -9.42 33.28
CA PRO A 171 15.44 -9.09 34.63
C PRO A 171 14.05 -8.44 34.62
N THR A 172 13.17 -8.91 35.50
CA THR A 172 11.83 -8.36 35.71
C THR A 172 11.70 -7.75 37.10
N GLY A 173 11.08 -6.58 37.22
CA GLY A 173 10.90 -5.89 38.50
C GLY A 173 9.84 -4.78 38.48
N GLY A 174 9.82 -3.98 39.55
CA GLY A 174 8.98 -2.78 39.68
C GLY A 174 9.75 -1.48 39.41
N VAL A 175 10.84 -1.56 38.65
CA VAL A 175 11.77 -0.45 38.41
C VAL A 175 11.86 -0.22 36.90
N SER A 176 11.72 1.04 36.52
CA SER A 176 12.03 1.56 35.20
C SER A 176 13.30 2.40 35.27
N TYR A 177 13.64 3.10 34.19
CA TYR A 177 14.81 3.97 34.11
C TYR A 177 14.39 5.35 33.61
N GLY A 178 14.89 6.40 34.26
CA GLY A 178 14.74 7.78 33.80
C GLY A 178 15.67 8.11 32.64
N HIS A 179 15.83 9.41 32.37
CA HIS A 179 16.59 9.88 31.23
C HIS A 179 18.08 9.57 31.39
N ARG A 180 18.67 8.96 30.35
CA ARG A 180 20.00 8.34 30.37
C ARG A 180 21.14 9.21 30.91
N PHE A 181 21.06 10.52 30.71
CA PHE A 181 22.13 11.46 31.09
C PHE A 181 21.88 12.18 32.42
N THR A 182 20.64 12.22 32.88
CA THR A 182 20.22 13.13 33.97
C THR A 182 19.55 12.39 35.14
N ALA A 183 19.18 11.13 34.95
CA ALA A 183 18.57 10.28 35.96
C ALA A 183 19.08 8.82 35.82
N GLY A 184 18.56 7.93 36.66
CA GLY A 184 18.92 6.51 36.67
C GLY A 184 17.70 5.64 36.92
N GLU A 185 17.86 4.58 37.70
CA GLU A 185 16.75 3.72 38.14
C GLU A 185 15.62 4.56 38.77
N THR A 186 14.39 4.24 38.39
CA THR A 186 13.16 4.92 38.81
C THR A 186 12.17 3.87 39.26
N GLU A 187 11.89 3.84 40.57
CA GLU A 187 10.90 2.93 41.13
C GLU A 187 9.48 3.33 40.67
N ILE A 188 8.68 2.33 40.32
CA ILE A 188 7.26 2.48 39.98
C ILE A 188 6.45 1.83 41.10
N PRO A 189 5.97 2.60 42.10
CA PRO A 189 5.25 2.02 43.24
C PRO A 189 3.95 1.33 42.78
N HIS A 190 3.16 2.02 41.96
CA HIS A 190 1.89 1.55 41.41
C HIS A 190 1.84 1.74 39.88
N ALA A 191 1.20 0.82 39.16
CA ALA A 191 1.01 0.86 37.70
C ALA A 191 0.55 2.24 37.16
N ARG A 192 -0.37 2.92 37.85
CA ARG A 192 -0.93 4.22 37.44
C ARG A 192 0.05 5.39 37.56
N GLU A 193 1.08 5.24 38.38
CA GLU A 193 2.10 6.27 38.58
C GLU A 193 3.18 6.25 37.49
N TYR A 194 3.17 5.28 36.57
CA TYR A 194 4.22 5.07 35.57
C TYR A 194 4.63 6.35 34.84
N ALA A 195 3.66 7.04 34.24
CA ALA A 195 3.94 8.22 33.42
C ALA A 195 4.46 9.40 34.24
N GLU A 196 3.88 9.63 35.42
CA GLU A 196 4.30 10.70 36.33
C GLU A 196 5.72 10.47 36.84
N ARG A 197 6.05 9.24 37.26
CA ARG A 197 7.39 8.88 37.74
C ARG A 197 8.46 9.03 36.68
N LEU A 198 8.15 8.67 35.43
CA LEU A 198 9.07 8.89 34.32
C LEU A 198 9.29 10.37 34.03
N ARG A 199 8.24 11.20 34.08
CA ARG A 199 8.37 12.65 33.92
C ARG A 199 9.24 13.28 34.99
N ASP A 200 9.05 12.88 36.25
CA ASP A 200 9.91 13.31 37.37
C ASP A 200 11.38 12.91 37.15
N ALA A 201 11.61 11.76 36.50
CA ALA A 201 12.92 11.25 36.12
C ALA A 201 13.41 11.78 34.75
N GLY A 202 12.75 12.80 34.20
CA GLY A 202 13.15 13.50 32.98
C GLY A 202 12.82 12.79 31.68
N VAL A 203 11.82 11.90 31.65
CA VAL A 203 11.34 11.20 30.46
C VAL A 203 9.86 11.51 30.25
N GLU A 204 9.47 11.98 29.07
CA GLU A 204 8.07 11.97 28.65
C GLU A 204 7.80 10.64 27.90
N PRO A 205 7.12 9.67 28.54
CA PRO A 205 6.88 8.37 27.91
C PRO A 205 5.83 8.42 26.79
N ASP A 206 4.93 9.41 26.82
CA ASP A 206 3.86 9.54 25.84
C ASP A 206 4.37 10.22 24.57
N GLN A 207 4.38 9.47 23.47
CA GLN A 207 4.80 9.97 22.16
C GLN A 207 3.89 11.10 21.67
N ALA A 208 2.59 11.06 21.93
CA ALA A 208 1.67 12.13 21.52
C ALA A 208 1.96 13.43 22.26
N VAL A 209 2.31 13.35 23.55
CA VAL A 209 2.73 14.51 24.34
C VAL A 209 4.05 15.06 23.82
N ARG A 210 5.07 14.21 23.58
CA ARG A 210 6.34 14.67 22.98
C ARG A 210 6.13 15.37 21.64
N ARG A 211 5.25 14.83 20.79
CA ARG A 211 4.90 15.47 19.51
C ARG A 211 4.31 16.85 19.72
N ALA A 212 3.34 16.98 20.64
CA ALA A 212 2.68 18.24 20.94
C ALA A 212 3.66 19.28 21.50
N GLU A 213 4.58 18.87 22.37
CA GLU A 213 5.64 19.74 22.91
C GLU A 213 6.59 20.25 21.82
N ILE A 214 7.04 19.37 20.92
CA ILE A 214 7.92 19.76 19.81
C ILE A 214 7.19 20.75 18.89
N VAL A 215 5.96 20.45 18.49
CA VAL A 215 5.18 21.32 17.60
C VAL A 215 4.90 22.67 18.24
N ALA A 216 4.46 22.70 19.50
CA ALA A 216 4.22 23.96 20.19
C ALA A 216 5.47 24.83 20.25
N ALA A 217 6.63 24.23 20.55
CA ALA A 217 7.89 24.96 20.58
C ALA A 217 8.38 25.42 19.19
N LEU A 218 8.11 24.66 18.12
CA LEU A 218 8.38 25.08 16.74
C LEU A 218 7.44 26.22 16.30
N ASP A 219 6.15 26.12 16.64
CA ASP A 219 5.15 27.15 16.33
C ASP A 219 5.47 28.48 17.03
N GLU A 220 6.03 28.45 18.25
CA GLU A 220 6.53 29.64 18.94
C GLU A 220 7.69 30.33 18.22
N LEU A 221 8.50 29.58 17.46
CA LEU A 221 9.60 30.14 16.67
C LEU A 221 9.11 30.81 15.37
N GLY A 222 7.98 30.36 14.83
CA GLY A 222 7.42 30.80 13.55
C GLY A 222 8.22 30.29 12.34
N ASP A 223 7.58 30.33 11.16
CA ASP A 223 8.21 30.12 9.85
C ASP A 223 9.06 28.84 9.74
N TRP A 224 8.65 27.77 10.42
CA TRP A 224 9.28 26.46 10.34
C TRP A 224 8.64 25.58 9.25
N ALA A 225 9.42 24.68 8.67
CA ALA A 225 8.95 23.74 7.66
C ALA A 225 9.36 22.29 7.98
N ASP A 226 8.57 21.33 7.49
CA ASP A 226 8.92 19.92 7.50
C ASP A 226 8.60 19.21 6.17
N PRO A 227 9.27 19.61 5.07
CA PRO A 227 8.96 19.11 3.73
C PRO A 227 9.17 17.60 3.58
N ARG A 228 10.02 16.99 4.41
CA ARG A 228 10.25 15.53 4.41
C ARG A 228 9.58 14.77 5.55
N GLY A 229 8.76 15.43 6.37
CA GLY A 229 8.03 14.76 7.46
C GLY A 229 8.92 14.13 8.52
N VAL A 230 10.08 14.73 8.85
CA VAL A 230 11.03 14.17 9.82
C VAL A 230 10.56 14.31 11.27
N LEU A 231 9.53 15.11 11.56
CA LEU A 231 8.98 15.27 12.91
C LEU A 231 8.59 13.95 13.56
N ASP A 232 7.91 13.08 12.81
CA ASP A 232 7.46 11.77 13.31
C ASP A 232 8.64 10.83 13.60
N GLU A 233 9.77 11.01 12.92
CA GLU A 233 11.02 10.33 13.25
C GLU A 233 11.64 10.91 14.53
N VAL A 234 11.80 12.24 14.58
CA VAL A 234 12.45 12.97 15.69
C VAL A 234 11.79 12.68 17.03
N MET A 235 10.45 12.63 17.07
CA MET A 235 9.68 12.29 18.26
C MET A 235 10.11 10.93 18.86
N HIS A 236 10.48 9.96 18.03
CA HIS A 236 10.96 8.65 18.49
C HIS A 236 12.46 8.59 18.74
N LEU A 237 13.22 9.67 18.52
CA LEU A 237 14.66 9.76 18.82
C LEU A 237 14.96 10.35 20.20
N VAL A 238 13.99 11.01 20.82
CA VAL A 238 14.17 11.72 22.10
C VAL A 238 13.19 11.23 23.16
N GLU A 239 13.66 11.13 24.41
CA GLU A 239 12.82 10.86 25.59
C GLU A 239 12.36 12.14 26.27
N ARG A 240 13.09 13.24 26.08
CA ARG A 240 12.75 14.57 26.60
C ARG A 240 13.04 15.63 25.53
N PRO A 241 12.04 16.04 24.74
CA PRO A 241 12.28 16.96 23.64
C PRO A 241 12.65 18.34 24.18
N MET A 242 13.66 18.95 23.57
CA MET A 242 14.01 20.35 23.76
C MET A 242 14.36 20.95 22.41
N VAL A 243 13.50 21.84 21.91
CA VAL A 243 13.73 22.54 20.64
C VAL A 243 14.77 23.64 20.87
N LEU A 244 15.84 23.60 20.08
CA LEU A 244 16.93 24.58 20.07
C LEU A 244 17.07 25.15 18.66
N THR A 245 17.59 26.37 18.58
CA THR A 245 17.82 27.05 17.30
C THR A 245 19.30 27.26 17.05
N GLY A 246 19.71 27.10 15.78
CA GLY A 246 21.01 27.50 15.28
C GLY A 246 20.87 28.39 14.03
N SER A 247 22.00 28.87 13.55
CA SER A 247 22.13 29.69 12.35
C SER A 247 23.21 29.14 11.41
N TYR A 248 23.13 29.52 10.14
CA TYR A 248 24.16 29.23 9.14
C TYR A 248 24.46 30.47 8.33
N ASP A 249 25.61 30.47 7.65
CA ASP A 249 26.10 31.61 6.88
C ASP A 249 25.14 31.93 5.71
N GLU A 250 24.81 33.21 5.53
CA GLU A 250 23.91 33.70 4.48
C GLU A 250 24.37 33.35 3.06
N ARG A 251 25.66 33.06 2.85
CA ARG A 251 26.18 32.61 1.54
C ARG A 251 25.47 31.35 1.03
N PHE A 252 24.97 30.50 1.92
CA PHE A 252 24.25 29.29 1.52
C PHE A 252 22.85 29.56 0.96
N LEU A 253 22.30 30.78 1.14
CA LEU A 253 21.02 31.18 0.56
C LEU A 253 21.07 31.33 -0.97
N GLU A 254 22.26 31.26 -1.59
CA GLU A 254 22.41 31.13 -3.04
C GLU A 254 21.99 29.74 -3.56
N LEU A 255 21.96 28.72 -2.69
CA LEU A 255 21.47 27.39 -3.05
C LEU A 255 19.94 27.41 -3.20
N PRO A 256 19.38 26.59 -4.11
CA PRO A 256 17.93 26.40 -4.16
C PRO A 256 17.42 25.90 -2.81
N LEU A 257 16.31 26.48 -2.32
CA LEU A 257 15.76 26.19 -0.99
C LEU A 257 15.62 24.69 -0.71
N ARG A 258 15.07 23.92 -1.66
CA ARG A 258 14.91 22.46 -1.51
C ARG A 258 16.22 21.70 -1.32
N VAL A 259 17.36 22.23 -1.81
CA VAL A 259 18.70 21.67 -1.53
C VAL A 259 19.04 21.88 -0.06
N ILE A 260 18.88 23.10 0.45
CA ILE A 260 19.12 23.45 1.86
C ILE A 260 18.24 22.58 2.78
N GLU A 261 16.95 22.49 2.48
CA GLU A 261 15.98 21.68 3.23
C GLU A 261 16.36 20.18 3.22
N THR A 262 16.79 19.66 2.06
CA THR A 262 17.22 18.27 1.92
C THR A 262 18.47 18.00 2.77
N VAL A 263 19.47 18.89 2.72
CA VAL A 263 20.68 18.79 3.54
C VAL A 263 20.35 18.79 5.04
N MET A 264 19.45 19.66 5.46
CA MET A 264 18.98 19.75 6.85
C MET A 264 18.26 18.47 7.31
N GLN A 265 17.39 17.91 6.47
CA GLN A 265 16.47 16.85 6.88
C GLN A 265 16.99 15.43 6.63
N SER A 266 17.73 15.16 5.55
CA SER A 266 18.20 13.80 5.20
C SER A 266 19.06 13.15 6.27
N HIS A 267 19.88 13.93 6.97
CA HIS A 267 20.88 13.39 7.89
C HIS A 267 20.77 13.93 9.31
N GLN A 268 20.34 15.17 9.49
CA GLN A 268 20.32 15.81 10.79
C GLN A 268 18.92 16.01 11.39
N ARG A 269 17.86 15.82 10.58
CA ARG A 269 16.47 16.00 10.99
C ARG A 269 16.23 17.39 11.59
N TYR A 270 16.87 18.39 11.01
CA TYR A 270 16.65 19.78 11.36
C TYR A 270 15.38 20.32 10.70
N PHE A 271 14.77 21.33 11.31
CA PHE A 271 13.62 22.04 10.78
C PHE A 271 14.11 23.39 10.25
N PRO A 272 14.04 23.65 8.93
CA PRO A 272 14.37 24.96 8.36
C PRO A 272 13.56 26.07 9.02
N LEU A 273 14.20 27.22 9.29
CA LEU A 273 13.56 28.47 9.72
C LEU A 273 13.97 29.60 8.76
N ASP A 274 13.01 30.37 8.26
CA ASP A 274 13.29 31.47 7.33
C ASP A 274 13.77 32.75 8.04
N PRO A 275 14.76 33.49 7.49
CA PRO A 275 15.91 33.04 6.69
C PRO A 275 17.12 32.70 7.58
N GLY A 276 18.03 31.84 7.07
CA GLY A 276 19.37 31.65 7.65
C GLY A 276 19.42 30.93 9.00
N ARG A 277 18.32 30.34 9.44
CA ARG A 277 18.19 29.66 10.74
C ARG A 277 17.63 28.25 10.57
N PHE A 278 17.77 27.46 11.63
CA PHE A 278 17.16 26.15 11.72
C PHE A 278 16.88 25.80 13.19
N ALA A 279 15.88 24.95 13.40
CA ALA A 279 15.62 24.33 14.68
C ALA A 279 16.05 22.86 14.66
N PHE A 280 16.37 22.33 15.83
CA PHE A 280 16.66 20.91 16.04
C PHE A 280 16.19 20.50 17.44
N VAL A 281 15.93 19.20 17.63
CA VAL A 281 15.41 18.69 18.90
C VAL A 281 16.51 17.94 19.63
N ALA A 282 16.94 18.49 20.77
CA ALA A 282 17.86 17.83 21.69
C ALA A 282 17.10 16.92 22.67
N ASN A 283 17.78 15.86 23.14
CA ASN A 283 17.24 14.96 24.14
C ASN A 283 17.62 15.44 25.55
N GLY A 284 16.88 16.41 26.08
CA GLY A 284 16.94 16.85 27.48
C GLY A 284 18.19 17.61 27.93
N VAL A 285 19.16 17.87 27.03
CA VAL A 285 20.41 18.58 27.33
C VAL A 285 20.59 19.75 26.35
N SER A 286 20.80 20.94 26.87
CA SER A 286 21.13 22.15 26.09
C SER A 286 22.37 22.84 26.65
N SER A 287 23.25 23.28 25.75
CA SER A 287 24.41 24.11 26.04
C SER A 287 24.84 24.85 24.77
N GLU A 288 25.59 25.95 24.92
CA GLU A 288 26.19 26.67 23.78
C GLU A 288 27.03 25.74 22.90
N ALA A 289 27.71 24.75 23.50
CA ALA A 289 28.48 23.75 22.76
C ALA A 289 27.62 22.81 21.92
N VAL A 290 26.39 22.48 22.36
CA VAL A 290 25.45 21.67 21.58
C VAL A 290 24.97 22.46 20.36
N VAL A 291 24.61 23.74 20.53
CA VAL A 291 24.19 24.60 19.41
C VAL A 291 25.34 24.76 18.41
N ALA A 292 26.51 25.20 18.87
CA ALA A 292 27.69 25.38 18.00
C ALA A 292 28.12 24.09 17.28
N GLY A 293 27.98 22.94 17.93
CA GLY A 293 28.23 21.64 17.32
C GLY A 293 27.28 21.34 16.15
N ASN A 294 25.98 21.60 16.32
CA ASN A 294 24.99 21.41 15.25
C ASN A 294 25.18 22.43 14.11
N GLU A 295 25.52 23.69 14.42
CA GLU A 295 25.85 24.71 13.40
C GLU A 295 27.08 24.29 12.57
N MET A 296 28.14 23.81 13.22
CA MET A 296 29.34 23.34 12.53
C MET A 296 29.06 22.11 11.63
N VAL A 297 28.22 21.18 12.12
CA VAL A 297 27.81 20.01 11.33
C VAL A 297 26.99 20.42 10.11
N LEU A 298 26.04 21.35 10.27
CA LEU A 298 25.24 21.84 9.14
C LEU A 298 26.10 22.60 8.14
N ALA A 299 26.98 23.49 8.61
CA ALA A 299 27.86 24.29 7.77
C ALA A 299 28.73 23.40 6.87
N GLY A 300 29.33 22.34 7.42
CA GLY A 300 30.12 21.40 6.62
C GLY A 300 29.31 20.71 5.52
N ARG A 301 28.05 20.34 5.81
CA ARG A 301 27.16 19.72 4.82
C ARG A 301 26.67 20.69 3.75
N LEU A 302 26.41 21.94 4.13
CA LEU A 302 26.04 22.98 3.18
C LEU A 302 27.22 23.39 2.30
N ASP A 303 28.45 23.39 2.83
CA ASP A 303 29.67 23.58 2.04
C ASP A 303 29.85 22.48 0.99
N ASP A 304 29.66 21.21 1.37
CA ASP A 304 29.71 20.08 0.43
C ASP A 304 28.64 20.24 -0.68
N ALA A 305 27.39 20.57 -0.29
CA ALA A 305 26.30 20.82 -1.24
C ALA A 305 26.57 22.03 -2.16
N ALA A 306 27.07 23.15 -1.62
CA ALA A 306 27.40 24.34 -2.39
C ALA A 306 28.49 24.04 -3.43
N PHE A 307 29.54 23.34 -3.02
CA PHE A 307 30.61 22.93 -3.92
C PHE A 307 30.13 21.96 -5.02
N SER A 308 29.27 21.00 -4.67
CA SER A 308 28.63 20.11 -5.63
C SER A 308 27.77 20.89 -6.64
N TYR A 309 26.96 21.84 -6.15
CA TYR A 309 26.10 22.69 -6.97
C TYR A 309 26.89 23.56 -7.95
N GLU A 310 27.89 24.31 -7.47
CA GLU A 310 28.70 25.20 -8.29
C GLU A 310 29.41 24.44 -9.43
N ARG A 311 30.00 23.28 -9.11
CA ARG A 311 30.65 22.43 -10.10
C ARG A 311 29.65 21.96 -11.16
N ASP A 312 28.49 21.51 -10.72
CA ASP A 312 27.47 20.98 -11.61
C ASP A 312 26.92 22.09 -12.55
N VAL A 313 26.72 23.30 -12.02
CA VAL A 313 26.37 24.48 -12.82
C VAL A 313 27.44 24.79 -13.88
N GLU A 314 28.73 24.69 -13.54
CA GLU A 314 29.84 24.87 -14.49
C GLU A 314 29.83 23.81 -15.60
N VAL A 315 29.49 22.56 -15.27
CA VAL A 315 29.36 21.47 -16.27
C VAL A 315 28.18 21.75 -17.20
N GLY A 316 27.03 22.12 -16.67
CA GLY A 316 25.79 22.39 -17.40
C GLY A 316 25.05 21.14 -17.87
N ILE A 317 23.71 21.24 -17.93
CA ILE A 317 22.81 20.10 -18.12
C ILE A 317 23.04 19.33 -19.43
N GLU A 318 23.38 20.02 -20.54
CA GLU A 318 23.62 19.38 -21.84
C GLU A 318 24.87 18.49 -21.83
N ARG A 319 25.94 18.92 -21.15
CA ARG A 319 27.15 18.11 -21.00
C ARG A 319 26.91 16.95 -20.05
N MET A 320 26.07 17.14 -19.03
CA MET A 320 25.64 16.05 -18.17
C MET A 320 24.83 15.00 -18.96
N ALA A 321 23.89 15.43 -19.80
CA ALA A 321 23.12 14.55 -20.69
C ALA A 321 24.03 13.70 -21.60
N ALA A 322 25.09 14.31 -22.16
CA ALA A 322 26.08 13.58 -22.96
C ALA A 322 26.84 12.48 -22.17
N ARG A 323 27.01 12.66 -20.85
CA ARG A 323 27.68 11.68 -19.97
C ARG A 323 26.79 10.48 -19.61
N LEU A 324 25.49 10.53 -19.88
CA LEU A 324 24.56 9.43 -19.56
C LEU A 324 24.92 8.12 -20.25
N SER A 325 25.62 8.17 -21.38
CA SER A 325 26.14 6.98 -22.09
C SER A 325 27.11 6.16 -21.23
N ALA A 326 27.77 6.77 -20.24
CA ALA A 326 28.69 6.10 -19.34
C ALA A 326 28.01 5.59 -18.05
N ILE A 327 26.73 5.91 -17.83
CA ILE A 327 26.01 5.55 -16.60
C ILE A 327 25.03 4.43 -16.95
N THR A 328 25.25 3.26 -16.37
CA THR A 328 24.38 2.11 -16.57
C THR A 328 23.01 2.38 -15.94
N PHE A 329 21.96 2.37 -16.76
CA PHE A 329 20.58 2.32 -16.26
C PHE A 329 20.26 0.90 -15.79
N HIS A 330 20.54 -0.08 -16.65
CA HIS A 330 20.33 -1.49 -16.33
C HIS A 330 21.31 -2.36 -17.10
N ALA A 331 21.89 -3.38 -16.44
CA ALA A 331 22.92 -4.22 -17.05
C ALA A 331 22.49 -4.90 -18.36
N ARG A 332 21.18 -5.14 -18.52
CA ARG A 332 20.57 -5.78 -19.71
C ARG A 332 19.71 -4.85 -20.57
N ALA A 333 19.58 -3.56 -20.22
CA ALA A 333 18.81 -2.56 -20.97
C ALA A 333 19.56 -1.24 -21.23
N GLY A 334 20.88 -1.28 -21.09
CA GLY A 334 21.78 -0.22 -21.52
C GLY A 334 22.01 0.90 -20.50
N SER A 335 22.39 2.06 -21.03
CA SER A 335 22.75 3.26 -20.30
C SER A 335 21.54 4.18 -20.07
N PHE A 336 21.71 5.21 -19.25
CA PHE A 336 20.69 6.26 -19.13
C PHE A 336 20.52 7.07 -20.43
N ALA A 337 21.52 7.10 -21.32
CA ALA A 337 21.36 7.69 -22.65
C ALA A 337 20.41 6.85 -23.52
N ASP A 338 20.53 5.52 -23.44
CA ASP A 338 19.63 4.60 -24.15
C ASP A 338 18.19 4.76 -23.63
N LYS A 339 18.02 4.85 -22.31
CA LYS A 339 16.72 5.16 -21.69
C LYS A 339 16.17 6.51 -22.17
N ALA A 340 16.94 7.59 -22.09
CA ALA A 340 16.50 8.91 -22.53
C ALA A 340 16.06 8.92 -24.01
N ALA A 341 16.73 8.15 -24.87
CA ALA A 341 16.32 7.97 -26.26
C ALA A 341 14.96 7.25 -26.38
N ARG A 342 14.73 6.18 -25.61
CA ARG A 342 13.41 5.51 -25.57
C ARG A 342 12.33 6.46 -25.08
N LEU A 343 12.58 7.20 -23.99
CA LEU A 343 11.61 8.15 -23.44
C LEU A 343 11.15 9.19 -24.46
N ALA A 344 12.04 9.68 -25.34
CA ALA A 344 11.68 10.65 -26.38
C ALA A 344 10.68 10.05 -27.40
N GLU A 345 10.87 8.80 -27.79
CA GLU A 345 9.99 8.06 -28.71
C GLU A 345 8.65 7.68 -28.05
N LEU A 346 8.68 7.32 -26.76
CA LEU A 346 7.47 7.04 -25.99
C LEU A 346 6.64 8.30 -25.74
N CYS A 347 7.29 9.46 -25.50
CA CYS A 347 6.59 10.74 -25.43
C CYS A 347 5.80 11.01 -26.71
N GLU A 348 6.35 10.72 -27.88
CA GLU A 348 5.65 10.87 -29.16
C GLU A 348 4.47 9.91 -29.30
N THR A 349 4.64 8.66 -28.84
CA THR A 349 3.59 7.64 -28.84
C THR A 349 2.38 8.05 -27.98
N LEU A 350 2.63 8.79 -26.89
CA LEU A 350 1.62 9.35 -26.00
C LEU A 350 1.06 10.71 -26.48
N GLY A 351 1.32 11.11 -27.72
CA GLY A 351 0.83 12.37 -28.28
C GLY A 351 1.59 13.62 -27.82
N GLY A 352 2.78 13.44 -27.24
CA GLY A 352 3.64 14.52 -26.78
C GLY A 352 4.24 15.36 -27.90
N GLY A 353 4.48 16.65 -27.61
CA GLY A 353 5.10 17.60 -28.53
C GLY A 353 6.61 17.78 -28.33
N ASP A 354 7.16 18.84 -28.93
CA ASP A 354 8.57 19.18 -28.82
C ASP A 354 9.05 19.39 -27.38
N ALA A 355 8.17 19.91 -26.51
CA ALA A 355 8.52 20.14 -25.10
C ALA A 355 8.76 18.83 -24.34
N SER A 356 7.88 17.83 -24.47
CA SER A 356 8.07 16.52 -23.82
C SER A 356 9.25 15.76 -24.40
N ARG A 357 9.46 15.80 -25.72
CA ARG A 357 10.64 15.18 -26.35
C ARG A 357 11.95 15.86 -25.98
N GLY A 358 11.96 17.19 -25.90
CA GLY A 358 13.09 17.97 -25.42
C GLY A 358 13.42 17.62 -23.97
N ALA A 359 12.40 17.53 -23.12
CA ALA A 359 12.55 17.16 -21.72
C ALA A 359 13.07 15.73 -21.56
N ALA A 360 12.58 14.77 -22.35
CA ALA A 360 13.04 13.39 -22.32
C ALA A 360 14.56 13.23 -22.48
N ARG A 361 15.18 14.08 -23.32
CA ARG A 361 16.64 14.08 -23.54
C ARG A 361 17.44 14.55 -22.33
N LEU A 362 16.85 15.41 -21.50
CA LEU A 362 17.47 16.01 -20.33
C LEU A 362 17.01 15.39 -19.01
N ALA A 363 15.93 14.61 -19.03
CA ALA A 363 15.21 14.13 -17.84
C ALA A 363 16.11 13.43 -16.81
N LYS A 364 17.08 12.65 -17.29
CA LYS A 364 18.01 11.88 -16.45
C LYS A 364 19.41 12.49 -16.38
N ALA A 365 19.62 13.67 -16.97
CA ALA A 365 20.95 14.28 -17.08
C ALA A 365 21.59 14.53 -15.71
N ASP A 366 20.77 14.88 -14.71
CA ASP A 366 21.21 15.06 -13.33
C ASP A 366 21.77 13.79 -12.67
N GLN A 367 21.53 12.60 -13.18
CA GLN A 367 22.21 11.36 -12.74
C GLN A 367 23.74 11.44 -12.93
N ALA A 368 24.22 12.31 -13.82
CA ALA A 368 25.64 12.58 -14.01
C ALA A 368 26.19 13.73 -13.13
N SER A 369 25.35 14.31 -12.28
CA SER A 369 25.69 15.42 -11.40
C SER A 369 26.30 14.94 -10.09
N THR A 370 27.16 15.77 -9.49
CA THR A 370 27.71 15.52 -8.16
C THR A 370 26.60 15.60 -7.11
N MET A 371 25.67 16.54 -7.28
CA MET A 371 24.55 16.78 -6.38
C MET A 371 23.67 15.55 -6.21
N VAL A 372 23.26 14.88 -7.29
CA VAL A 372 22.44 13.65 -7.20
C VAL A 372 23.23 12.47 -6.62
N HIS A 373 24.54 12.41 -6.87
CA HIS A 373 25.37 11.37 -6.27
C HIS A 373 25.45 11.53 -4.74
N GLU A 374 25.46 12.75 -4.23
CA GLU A 374 25.50 13.04 -2.79
C GLU A 374 24.09 13.00 -2.15
N PHE A 375 23.09 13.53 -2.85
CA PHE A 375 21.71 13.67 -2.42
C PHE A 375 20.76 13.13 -3.51
N PRO A 376 20.59 11.80 -3.61
CA PRO A 376 19.73 11.18 -4.62
C PRO A 376 18.28 11.69 -4.59
N GLU A 377 17.80 12.17 -3.44
CA GLU A 377 16.42 12.69 -3.30
C GLU A 377 16.16 14.01 -4.04
N LEU A 378 17.21 14.64 -4.58
CA LEU A 378 17.10 15.84 -5.41
C LEU A 378 16.97 15.53 -6.91
N GLU A 379 16.96 14.26 -7.30
CA GLU A 379 16.78 13.87 -8.70
C GLU A 379 15.46 14.40 -9.29
N GLY A 380 15.47 14.69 -10.59
CA GLY A 380 14.44 15.46 -11.29
C GLY A 380 14.51 16.94 -10.95
N PHE A 381 14.33 17.29 -9.66
CA PHE A 381 14.30 18.69 -9.20
C PHE A 381 15.55 19.46 -9.60
N ILE A 382 16.73 18.93 -9.27
CA ILE A 382 17.97 19.63 -9.58
C ILE A 382 18.25 19.65 -11.10
N GLY A 383 17.81 18.61 -11.83
CA GLY A 383 17.82 18.61 -13.29
C GLY A 383 17.03 19.78 -13.89
N GLY A 384 15.84 20.06 -13.37
CA GLY A 384 15.03 21.22 -13.76
C GLY A 384 15.68 22.56 -13.42
N VAL A 385 16.31 22.67 -12.24
CA VAL A 385 17.08 23.86 -11.84
C VAL A 385 18.24 24.11 -12.82
N TYR A 386 19.04 23.08 -13.13
CA TYR A 386 20.14 23.19 -14.06
C TYR A 386 19.67 23.51 -15.49
N ALA A 387 18.54 22.96 -15.92
CA ALA A 387 17.93 23.28 -17.21
C ALA A 387 17.52 24.77 -17.29
N ARG A 388 16.87 25.31 -16.25
CA ARG A 388 16.54 26.74 -16.17
C ARG A 388 17.78 27.63 -16.23
N LEU A 389 18.83 27.29 -15.48
CA LEU A 389 20.10 28.03 -15.50
C LEU A 389 20.79 28.00 -16.87
N ALA A 390 20.63 26.91 -17.62
CA ALA A 390 21.13 26.78 -18.98
C ALA A 390 20.27 27.51 -20.03
N GLY A 391 19.17 28.16 -19.64
CA GLY A 391 18.27 28.88 -20.54
C GLY A 391 17.33 27.97 -21.34
N VAL A 392 17.13 26.72 -20.91
CA VAL A 392 16.15 25.80 -21.49
C VAL A 392 14.74 26.34 -21.25
N PRO A 393 13.81 26.28 -22.23
CA PRO A 393 12.45 26.80 -22.07
C PRO A 393 11.72 26.22 -20.85
N GLU A 394 10.92 27.05 -20.16
CA GLU A 394 10.27 26.67 -18.90
C GLU A 394 9.43 25.39 -19.00
N GLY A 395 8.66 25.21 -20.08
CA GLY A 395 7.86 23.98 -20.26
C GLY A 395 8.69 22.70 -20.39
N VAL A 396 9.96 22.80 -20.80
CA VAL A 396 10.92 21.68 -20.83
C VAL A 396 11.57 21.49 -19.46
N SER A 397 12.05 22.56 -18.84
CA SER A 397 12.69 22.50 -17.52
C SER A 397 11.74 21.99 -16.43
N ALA A 398 10.51 22.47 -16.43
CA ALA A 398 9.47 21.99 -15.52
C ALA A 398 9.14 20.51 -15.77
N ALA A 399 9.07 20.05 -17.03
CA ALA A 399 8.86 18.64 -17.31
C ALA A 399 10.03 17.75 -16.84
N VAL A 400 11.28 18.23 -16.94
CA VAL A 400 12.45 17.56 -16.35
C VAL A 400 12.33 17.47 -14.83
N GLU A 401 11.85 18.51 -14.16
CA GLU A 401 11.61 18.48 -12.71
C GLU A 401 10.48 17.53 -12.30
N GLU A 402 9.39 17.50 -13.07
CA GLU A 402 8.15 16.80 -12.72
C GLU A 402 8.13 15.31 -13.10
N HIS A 403 9.03 14.81 -13.95
CA HIS A 403 8.85 13.50 -14.59
C HIS A 403 8.79 12.30 -13.64
N TYR A 404 9.33 12.41 -12.43
CA TYR A 404 9.17 11.37 -11.41
C TYR A 404 7.76 11.34 -10.80
N LEU A 405 7.03 12.46 -10.83
CA LEU A 405 5.68 12.59 -10.26
C LEU A 405 4.61 11.84 -11.07
N PRO A 406 3.61 11.22 -10.44
CA PRO A 406 3.52 10.98 -9.00
C PRO A 406 4.53 9.92 -8.58
N ASP A 407 5.21 10.18 -7.47
CA ASP A 407 6.24 9.32 -6.85
C ASP A 407 5.67 8.43 -5.72
N ALA A 408 4.47 8.76 -5.24
CA ALA A 408 3.68 8.00 -4.28
C ALA A 408 2.21 7.84 -4.75
N ALA A 409 1.48 6.89 -4.17
CA ALA A 409 0.09 6.61 -4.55
C ALA A 409 -0.83 7.84 -4.42
N GLY A 410 -0.62 8.69 -3.40
CA GLY A 410 -1.30 9.97 -3.22
C GLY A 410 -0.44 11.20 -3.53
N GLY A 411 0.71 11.04 -4.20
CA GLY A 411 1.62 12.15 -4.51
C GLY A 411 1.04 13.12 -5.55
N ASP A 412 1.69 14.28 -5.70
CA ASP A 412 1.26 15.27 -6.68
C ASP A 412 1.44 14.78 -8.12
N LEU A 413 0.62 15.30 -9.03
CA LEU A 413 0.77 15.06 -10.47
C LEU A 413 1.66 16.13 -11.08
N PRO A 414 2.34 15.83 -12.21
CA PRO A 414 2.97 16.86 -13.03
C PRO A 414 1.96 17.96 -13.40
N GLN A 415 2.34 19.22 -13.19
CA GLN A 415 1.47 20.36 -13.49
C GLN A 415 1.49 20.67 -14.99
N THR A 416 2.62 20.42 -15.65
CA THR A 416 2.75 20.65 -17.09
C THR A 416 2.26 19.47 -17.93
N ALA A 417 1.69 19.76 -19.11
CA ALA A 417 1.31 18.72 -20.06
C ALA A 417 2.52 17.88 -20.52
N ALA A 418 3.67 18.55 -20.73
CA ALA A 418 4.92 17.88 -21.09
C ALA A 418 5.43 16.95 -19.98
N GLY A 419 5.32 17.37 -18.71
CA GLY A 419 5.68 16.57 -17.54
C GLY A 419 4.77 15.35 -17.38
N ARG A 420 3.46 15.47 -17.61
CA ARG A 420 2.52 14.31 -17.58
C ARG A 420 2.89 13.25 -18.61
N VAL A 421 3.16 13.69 -19.84
CA VAL A 421 3.58 12.79 -20.94
C VAL A 421 4.91 12.13 -20.62
N LEU A 422 5.92 12.91 -20.20
CA LEU A 422 7.25 12.38 -19.89
C LEU A 422 7.21 11.42 -18.69
N SER A 423 6.42 11.70 -17.67
CA SER A 423 6.23 10.81 -16.53
C SER A 423 5.57 9.50 -16.93
N ALA A 424 4.55 9.55 -17.79
CA ALA A 424 3.92 8.34 -18.32
C ALA A 424 4.91 7.52 -19.15
N ALA A 425 5.71 8.17 -20.00
CA ALA A 425 6.77 7.51 -20.75
C ALA A 425 7.80 6.82 -19.82
N ASP A 426 8.27 7.50 -18.77
CA ASP A 426 9.27 6.95 -17.84
C ASP A 426 8.72 5.76 -17.03
N LYS A 427 7.47 5.86 -16.56
CA LYS A 427 6.81 4.77 -15.82
C LYS A 427 6.50 3.58 -16.74
N GLY A 428 6.07 3.84 -17.97
CA GLY A 428 5.88 2.82 -19.00
C GLY A 428 7.16 2.07 -19.33
N ASP A 429 8.26 2.80 -19.56
CA ASP A 429 9.59 2.23 -19.81
C ASP A 429 10.08 1.36 -18.65
N ASN A 430 9.97 1.86 -17.40
CA ASN A 430 10.39 1.09 -16.23
C ASN A 430 9.61 -0.24 -16.10
N LEU A 431 8.29 -0.23 -16.38
CA LEU A 431 7.46 -1.43 -16.35
C LEU A 431 7.81 -2.40 -17.48
N ALA A 432 7.89 -1.91 -18.71
CA ALA A 432 8.19 -2.73 -19.89
C ALA A 432 9.57 -3.37 -19.79
N VAL A 433 10.60 -2.60 -19.45
CA VAL A 433 11.97 -3.10 -19.25
C VAL A 433 12.02 -4.16 -18.16
N ALA A 434 11.47 -3.89 -16.97
CA ALA A 434 11.56 -4.84 -15.88
C ALA A 434 10.82 -6.16 -16.18
N PHE A 435 9.64 -6.10 -16.80
CA PHE A 435 8.91 -7.31 -17.17
C PHE A 435 9.61 -8.08 -18.28
N ALA A 436 10.08 -7.42 -19.34
CA ALA A 436 10.80 -8.05 -20.45
C ALA A 436 12.07 -8.79 -19.99
N LEU A 437 12.70 -8.30 -18.92
CA LEU A 437 13.91 -8.88 -18.35
C LEU A 437 13.65 -9.93 -17.25
N GLY A 438 12.39 -10.24 -16.94
CA GLY A 438 11.99 -11.25 -15.95
C GLY A 438 12.07 -10.76 -14.51
N GLU A 439 12.07 -9.45 -14.28
CA GLU A 439 12.28 -8.81 -12.97
C GLU A 439 10.97 -8.34 -12.33
N ARG A 440 9.95 -9.19 -12.42
CA ARG A 440 8.60 -8.91 -11.93
C ARG A 440 8.58 -8.79 -10.39
N PRO A 441 7.72 -7.94 -9.80
CA PRO A 441 7.55 -7.87 -8.35
C PRO A 441 7.04 -9.21 -7.79
N THR A 442 7.57 -9.65 -6.65
CA THR A 442 7.17 -10.92 -6.01
C THR A 442 6.80 -10.70 -4.54
N GLY A 443 5.61 -11.17 -4.12
CA GLY A 443 5.13 -10.98 -2.74
C GLY A 443 5.20 -9.51 -2.32
N SER A 444 5.80 -9.21 -1.18
CA SER A 444 6.03 -7.83 -0.71
C SER A 444 7.25 -7.13 -1.35
N ARG A 445 8.07 -7.84 -2.12
CA ARG A 445 9.31 -7.31 -2.70
C ARG A 445 9.04 -6.61 -4.04
N ASP A 446 9.40 -5.34 -4.13
CA ASP A 446 9.33 -4.52 -5.34
C ASP A 446 10.57 -3.62 -5.42
N PRO A 447 11.71 -4.17 -5.88
CA PRO A 447 13.00 -3.48 -5.80
C PRO A 447 13.08 -2.25 -6.72
N TYR A 448 12.28 -2.22 -7.79
CA TYR A 448 12.27 -1.13 -8.78
C TYR A 448 11.05 -0.21 -8.68
N GLY A 449 10.20 -0.41 -7.66
CA GLY A 449 9.00 0.42 -7.45
C GLY A 449 7.95 0.30 -8.56
N LEU A 450 7.85 -0.87 -9.21
CA LEU A 450 6.96 -1.10 -10.35
C LEU A 450 5.48 -0.95 -9.96
N ARG A 451 5.10 -1.28 -8.73
CA ARG A 451 3.73 -1.02 -8.23
C ARG A 451 3.43 0.47 -8.18
N ARG A 452 4.39 1.29 -7.73
CA ARG A 452 4.23 2.74 -7.71
C ARG A 452 4.18 3.31 -9.12
N ALA A 453 5.01 2.80 -10.04
CA ALA A 453 4.97 3.19 -11.45
C ALA A 453 3.60 2.89 -12.10
N ALA A 454 3.05 1.69 -11.87
CA ALA A 454 1.72 1.30 -12.37
C ALA A 454 0.60 2.18 -11.80
N ILE A 455 0.61 2.44 -10.49
CA ILE A 455 -0.34 3.36 -9.85
C ILE A 455 -0.21 4.77 -10.45
N GLY A 456 1.02 5.23 -10.68
CA GLY A 456 1.28 6.52 -11.29
C GLY A 456 0.74 6.63 -12.72
N LEU A 457 0.86 5.57 -13.54
CA LEU A 457 0.23 5.53 -14.88
C LEU A 457 -1.29 5.65 -14.81
N CYS A 458 -1.93 4.89 -13.92
CA CYS A 458 -3.37 4.97 -13.73
C CYS A 458 -3.81 6.39 -13.34
N ARG A 459 -3.10 7.03 -12.40
CA ARG A 459 -3.42 8.40 -11.97
C ARG A 459 -3.17 9.43 -13.06
N LEU A 460 -2.11 9.30 -13.85
CA LEU A 460 -1.88 10.18 -15.00
C LEU A 460 -3.02 10.07 -16.04
N ALA A 461 -3.61 8.88 -16.20
CA ALA A 461 -4.75 8.70 -17.09
C ALA A 461 -6.08 9.20 -16.51
N VAL A 462 -6.37 8.86 -15.25
CA VAL A 462 -7.65 9.15 -14.58
C VAL A 462 -7.71 10.60 -14.10
N ASP A 463 -6.77 11.00 -13.25
CA ASP A 463 -6.71 12.32 -12.64
C ASP A 463 -6.05 13.35 -13.59
N GLY A 464 -5.00 12.91 -14.29
CA GLY A 464 -4.20 13.76 -15.18
C GLY A 464 -4.81 13.98 -16.57
N GLY A 465 -5.82 13.18 -16.94
CA GLY A 465 -6.54 13.23 -18.21
C GLY A 465 -5.71 12.82 -19.43
N LEU A 466 -4.61 12.09 -19.24
CA LEU A 466 -3.77 11.62 -20.34
C LEU A 466 -4.39 10.38 -21.01
N GLU A 467 -4.38 10.33 -22.34
CA GLU A 467 -4.72 9.10 -23.08
C GLU A 467 -3.52 8.15 -23.04
N ILE A 468 -3.69 6.96 -22.45
CA ILE A 468 -2.64 5.97 -22.24
C ILE A 468 -3.17 4.57 -22.60
N ASP A 469 -2.81 4.09 -23.79
CA ASP A 469 -2.88 2.68 -24.14
C ASP A 469 -1.58 2.02 -23.73
N VAL A 470 -1.63 1.32 -22.59
CA VAL A 470 -0.46 0.64 -22.03
C VAL A 470 0.05 -0.45 -22.97
N ARG A 471 -0.82 -1.13 -23.72
CA ARG A 471 -0.38 -2.18 -24.65
C ARG A 471 0.41 -1.57 -25.79
N ALA A 472 -0.11 -0.50 -26.40
CA ALA A 472 0.60 0.22 -27.46
C ALA A 472 1.94 0.79 -26.96
N LEU A 473 1.94 1.36 -25.76
CA LEU A 473 3.13 1.91 -25.13
C LEU A 473 4.20 0.83 -24.90
N VAL A 474 3.82 -0.31 -24.30
CA VAL A 474 4.72 -1.45 -24.03
C VAL A 474 5.23 -2.05 -25.34
N VAL A 475 4.38 -2.29 -26.32
CA VAL A 475 4.80 -2.81 -27.64
C VAL A 475 5.83 -1.89 -28.30
N ARG A 476 5.61 -0.57 -28.23
CA ARG A 476 6.57 0.41 -28.76
C ARG A 476 7.89 0.35 -28.01
N ASP A 477 7.86 0.33 -26.69
CA ASP A 477 9.08 0.33 -25.88
C ASP A 477 9.92 -0.92 -26.09
N LEU A 478 9.30 -2.10 -26.22
CA LEU A 478 10.00 -3.34 -26.49
C LEU A 478 10.69 -3.35 -27.84
N ALA A 479 10.07 -2.76 -28.87
CA ALA A 479 10.70 -2.60 -30.17
C ALA A 479 11.97 -1.72 -30.05
N LEU A 480 11.90 -0.62 -29.31
CA LEU A 480 13.04 0.27 -29.06
C LEU A 480 14.14 -0.43 -28.24
N LEU A 481 13.74 -1.17 -27.22
CA LEU A 481 14.63 -1.93 -26.35
C LEU A 481 15.36 -3.04 -27.12
N ALA A 482 14.67 -3.73 -28.03
CA ALA A 482 15.26 -4.72 -28.93
C ALA A 482 16.21 -4.08 -29.96
N ASP A 483 15.86 -2.91 -30.52
CA ASP A 483 16.72 -2.15 -31.43
C ASP A 483 18.03 -1.70 -30.72
N GLN A 484 17.98 -1.48 -29.41
CA GLN A 484 19.14 -1.22 -28.56
C GLN A 484 19.94 -2.48 -28.18
N GLY A 485 19.53 -3.65 -28.66
CA GLY A 485 20.26 -4.92 -28.51
C GLY A 485 19.97 -5.68 -27.21
N ALA A 486 18.91 -5.33 -26.48
CA ALA A 486 18.51 -6.08 -25.29
C ALA A 486 17.88 -7.42 -25.66
N GLU A 487 18.23 -8.47 -24.92
CA GLU A 487 17.59 -9.78 -25.03
C GLU A 487 16.34 -9.84 -24.15
N ILE A 488 15.17 -9.83 -24.80
CA ILE A 488 13.87 -10.04 -24.15
C ILE A 488 13.79 -11.50 -23.70
N THR A 489 13.62 -11.70 -22.39
CA THR A 489 13.63 -13.04 -21.75
C THR A 489 12.26 -13.53 -21.32
N ASP A 490 11.26 -12.66 -21.32
CA ASP A 490 9.93 -12.94 -20.81
C ASP A 490 8.87 -12.19 -21.64
N ASP A 491 7.63 -12.66 -21.60
CA ASP A 491 6.50 -12.01 -22.26
C ASP A 491 5.98 -10.85 -21.39
N PRO A 492 6.13 -9.60 -21.83
CA PRO A 492 5.63 -8.42 -21.11
C PRO A 492 4.13 -8.19 -21.33
N GLY A 493 3.40 -9.10 -21.99
CA GLY A 493 1.94 -9.03 -22.14
C GLY A 493 1.19 -8.84 -20.82
N ASP A 494 1.76 -9.32 -19.71
CA ASP A 494 1.21 -9.19 -18.36
C ASP A 494 1.33 -7.77 -17.76
N VAL A 495 2.07 -6.84 -18.39
CA VAL A 495 2.17 -5.44 -17.91
C VAL A 495 0.80 -4.78 -17.91
N TRP A 496 -0.01 -5.03 -18.94
CA TRP A 496 -1.37 -4.51 -19.04
C TRP A 496 -2.22 -4.95 -17.85
N ASP A 497 -2.22 -6.25 -17.57
CA ASP A 497 -3.00 -6.81 -16.46
C ASP A 497 -2.49 -6.31 -15.11
N PHE A 498 -1.16 -6.22 -14.97
CA PHE A 498 -0.54 -5.65 -13.78
C PHE A 498 -0.98 -4.21 -13.54
N VAL A 499 -1.03 -3.35 -14.56
CA VAL A 499 -1.48 -1.95 -14.41
C VAL A 499 -2.97 -1.88 -14.09
N LEU A 500 -3.80 -2.59 -14.84
CA LEU A 500 -5.25 -2.59 -14.64
C LEU A 500 -5.68 -3.18 -13.29
N GLU A 501 -4.97 -4.17 -12.74
CA GLU A 501 -5.22 -4.63 -11.36
C GLU A 501 -5.05 -3.51 -10.33
N ARG A 502 -4.22 -2.50 -10.60
CA ARG A 502 -4.06 -1.35 -9.68
C ARG A 502 -5.10 -0.29 -9.95
N LEU A 503 -5.64 -0.20 -11.17
CA LEU A 503 -6.81 0.62 -11.46
C LEU A 503 -8.00 0.20 -10.56
N GLU A 504 -8.17 -1.10 -10.30
CA GLU A 504 -9.19 -1.63 -9.36
C GLU A 504 -9.12 -0.99 -7.96
N GLY A 505 -7.92 -0.68 -7.46
CA GLY A 505 -7.73 -0.09 -6.14
C GLY A 505 -7.71 1.44 -6.12
N ILE A 506 -7.75 2.08 -7.29
CA ILE A 506 -7.72 3.56 -7.43
C ILE A 506 -9.13 4.11 -7.59
N LEU A 507 -9.99 3.39 -8.30
CA LEU A 507 -11.36 3.85 -8.56
C LEU A 507 -12.26 3.60 -7.35
N ASP A 508 -13.12 4.57 -7.06
CA ASP A 508 -14.14 4.46 -6.00
C ASP A 508 -15.41 3.76 -6.53
N VAL A 509 -15.23 2.56 -7.09
CA VAL A 509 -16.31 1.69 -7.57
C VAL A 509 -16.02 0.24 -7.17
N PRO A 510 -17.05 -0.61 -7.01
CA PRO A 510 -16.82 -2.03 -6.77
C PRO A 510 -15.98 -2.66 -7.90
N VAL A 511 -15.07 -3.55 -7.51
CA VAL A 511 -14.06 -4.13 -8.41
C VAL A 511 -14.65 -4.85 -9.63
N GLU A 512 -15.86 -5.37 -9.47
CA GLU A 512 -16.63 -6.07 -10.50
C GLU A 512 -16.92 -5.16 -11.70
N PHE A 513 -17.16 -3.87 -11.49
CA PHE A 513 -17.39 -2.90 -12.57
C PHE A 513 -16.12 -2.60 -13.35
N VAL A 514 -14.98 -2.53 -12.66
CA VAL A 514 -13.68 -2.37 -13.31
C VAL A 514 -13.38 -3.62 -14.14
N ARG A 515 -13.59 -4.81 -13.59
CA ARG A 515 -13.42 -6.08 -14.33
C ARG A 515 -14.32 -6.22 -15.55
N ALA A 516 -15.57 -5.79 -15.44
CA ALA A 516 -16.47 -5.71 -16.58
C ALA A 516 -15.88 -4.80 -17.67
N ALA A 517 -15.52 -3.56 -17.32
CA ALA A 517 -14.98 -2.57 -18.25
C ALA A 517 -13.65 -3.00 -18.91
N ARG A 518 -12.78 -3.74 -18.19
CA ARG A 518 -11.50 -4.28 -18.70
C ARG A 518 -11.68 -5.19 -19.93
N ALA A 519 -12.85 -5.82 -20.07
CA ALA A 519 -13.19 -6.71 -21.18
C ALA A 519 -13.90 -5.99 -22.34
N GLY A 520 -14.06 -4.66 -22.26
CA GLY A 520 -14.70 -3.85 -23.29
C GLY A 520 -13.80 -3.57 -24.50
N ALA A 521 -14.31 -2.77 -25.44
CA ALA A 521 -13.60 -2.42 -26.66
C ALA A 521 -12.54 -1.31 -26.46
N VAL A 522 -12.64 -0.53 -25.37
CA VAL A 522 -11.67 0.53 -25.07
C VAL A 522 -10.44 -0.02 -24.36
N THR A 523 -9.26 0.43 -24.77
CA THR A 523 -7.95 0.00 -24.23
C THR A 523 -7.22 1.10 -23.47
N GLU A 524 -7.65 2.36 -23.60
CA GLU A 524 -7.07 3.49 -22.88
C GLU A 524 -7.44 3.44 -21.39
N LEU A 525 -6.47 3.55 -20.48
CA LEU A 525 -6.71 3.44 -19.03
C LEU A 525 -7.82 4.38 -18.54
N GLY A 526 -7.79 5.64 -18.96
CA GLY A 526 -8.80 6.64 -18.57
C GLY A 526 -10.18 6.33 -19.16
N ALA A 527 -10.25 5.70 -20.33
CA ALA A 527 -11.52 5.28 -20.93
C ALA A 527 -12.11 4.06 -20.19
N VAL A 528 -11.27 3.08 -19.84
CA VAL A 528 -11.68 1.92 -19.02
C VAL A 528 -12.23 2.39 -17.67
N ALA A 529 -11.57 3.36 -17.02
CA ALA A 529 -12.03 3.94 -15.77
C ALA A 529 -13.40 4.61 -15.90
N ARG A 530 -13.57 5.49 -16.89
CA ARG A 530 -14.86 6.16 -17.14
C ARG A 530 -15.97 5.18 -17.49
N LEU A 531 -15.67 4.11 -18.21
CA LEU A 531 -16.64 3.05 -18.51
C LEU A 531 -17.05 2.33 -17.22
N ALA A 532 -16.10 1.93 -16.37
CA ALA A 532 -16.40 1.29 -15.09
C ALA A 532 -17.28 2.17 -14.19
N GLU A 533 -16.96 3.47 -14.08
CA GLU A 533 -17.77 4.44 -13.34
C GLU A 533 -19.17 4.61 -13.94
N THR A 534 -19.29 4.63 -15.28
CA THR A 534 -20.58 4.74 -15.95
C THR A 534 -21.45 3.52 -15.67
N LEU A 535 -20.90 2.31 -15.77
CA LEU A 535 -21.60 1.07 -15.43
C LEU A 535 -22.03 1.07 -13.95
N ALA A 536 -21.15 1.51 -13.04
CA ALA A 536 -21.47 1.58 -11.60
C ALA A 536 -22.59 2.58 -11.30
N ARG A 537 -22.54 3.79 -11.87
CA ARG A 537 -23.56 4.83 -11.66
C ARG A 537 -24.92 4.47 -12.24
N THR A 538 -24.95 3.70 -13.33
CA THR A 538 -26.18 3.35 -14.06
C THR A 538 -26.76 1.99 -13.67
N VAL A 539 -26.16 1.26 -12.73
CA VAL A 539 -26.55 -0.11 -12.39
C VAL A 539 -28.04 -0.28 -12.04
N ASP A 540 -28.63 0.73 -11.39
CA ASP A 540 -30.05 0.73 -10.97
C ASP A 540 -31.00 1.29 -12.05
N SER A 541 -30.49 1.65 -13.23
CA SER A 541 -31.30 2.20 -14.32
C SER A 541 -32.05 1.11 -15.10
N ASP A 542 -33.18 1.49 -15.71
CA ASP A 542 -33.92 0.64 -16.64
C ASP A 542 -33.07 0.33 -17.88
N GLU A 543 -32.28 1.29 -18.34
CA GLU A 543 -31.37 1.18 -19.47
C GLU A 543 -30.33 0.08 -19.24
N PHE A 544 -29.60 0.16 -18.12
CA PHE A 544 -28.66 -0.87 -17.72
C PHE A 544 -29.35 -2.22 -17.57
N SER A 545 -30.55 -2.22 -16.96
CA SER A 545 -31.30 -3.45 -16.74
C SER A 545 -31.61 -4.20 -18.04
N ARG A 546 -31.99 -3.47 -19.08
CA ARG A 546 -32.28 -3.99 -20.43
C ARG A 546 -31.01 -4.42 -21.17
N ALA A 547 -29.96 -3.61 -21.13
CA ALA A 547 -28.68 -3.92 -21.77
C ALA A 547 -28.05 -5.19 -21.17
N TYR A 548 -28.02 -5.31 -19.84
CA TYR A 548 -27.55 -6.50 -19.14
C TYR A 548 -28.40 -7.72 -19.48
N THR A 549 -29.74 -7.59 -19.53
CA THR A 549 -30.62 -8.72 -19.89
C THR A 549 -30.32 -9.22 -21.29
N ALA A 550 -30.10 -8.31 -22.25
CA ALA A 550 -29.69 -8.66 -23.59
C ALA A 550 -28.34 -9.41 -23.60
N TYR A 551 -27.35 -8.89 -22.88
CA TYR A 551 -26.03 -9.50 -22.77
C TYR A 551 -26.06 -10.88 -22.10
N ASP A 552 -26.66 -11.00 -20.90
CA ASP A 552 -26.68 -12.24 -20.10
C ASP A 552 -27.44 -13.37 -20.80
N ARG A 553 -28.62 -13.08 -21.39
CA ARG A 553 -29.39 -14.09 -22.12
C ARG A 553 -28.64 -14.57 -23.36
N ALA A 554 -28.03 -13.65 -24.12
CA ALA A 554 -27.21 -13.99 -25.28
C ALA A 554 -25.97 -14.81 -24.88
N ALA A 555 -25.24 -14.36 -23.85
CA ALA A 555 -24.01 -15.00 -23.38
C ALA A 555 -24.22 -16.43 -22.84
N ARG A 556 -25.29 -16.67 -22.07
CA ARG A 556 -25.58 -17.99 -21.46
C ARG A 556 -25.85 -19.09 -22.48
N LEU A 557 -26.52 -18.77 -23.58
CA LEU A 557 -26.83 -19.76 -24.63
C LEU A 557 -25.67 -19.90 -25.63
N ALA A 558 -25.06 -18.78 -26.01
CA ALA A 558 -23.91 -18.74 -26.90
C ALA A 558 -22.67 -19.44 -26.30
N GLY A 559 -22.43 -19.31 -24.99
CA GLY A 559 -21.30 -19.93 -24.30
C GLY A 559 -21.41 -21.45 -24.10
N ARG A 560 -22.54 -22.08 -24.44
CA ARG A 560 -22.80 -23.52 -24.22
C ARG A 560 -22.86 -24.36 -25.50
N SER A 561 -22.71 -23.75 -26.68
CA SER A 561 -22.99 -24.44 -27.94
C SER A 561 -21.90 -24.24 -29.01
N ASP A 562 -21.15 -25.31 -29.28
CA ASP A 562 -20.38 -25.44 -30.52
C ASP A 562 -21.35 -25.54 -31.71
N GLY A 563 -21.13 -24.77 -32.78
CA GLY A 563 -21.89 -24.88 -34.02
C GLY A 563 -22.67 -23.63 -34.47
N ALA A 564 -22.34 -22.44 -33.98
CA ALA A 564 -22.80 -21.19 -34.58
C ALA A 564 -22.29 -21.05 -36.03
N ALA A 565 -23.09 -20.44 -36.91
CA ALA A 565 -22.68 -20.12 -38.26
C ALA A 565 -21.54 -19.09 -38.26
N SER A 566 -20.70 -19.09 -39.30
CA SER A 566 -19.59 -18.12 -39.43
C SER A 566 -20.08 -16.69 -39.68
N ALA A 567 -21.27 -16.54 -40.28
CA ALA A 567 -21.93 -15.26 -40.52
C ALA A 567 -23.44 -15.42 -40.43
N LEU A 568 -24.12 -14.35 -40.02
CA LEU A 568 -25.57 -14.27 -39.99
C LEU A 568 -26.14 -14.24 -41.41
N ASP A 569 -27.09 -15.12 -41.71
CA ASP A 569 -27.87 -15.09 -42.95
C ASP A 569 -29.33 -14.71 -42.64
N PRO A 570 -29.76 -13.46 -42.95
CA PRO A 570 -31.14 -13.03 -42.73
C PRO A 570 -32.18 -13.86 -43.48
N LYS A 571 -31.80 -14.62 -44.52
CA LYS A 571 -32.74 -15.47 -45.27
C LYS A 571 -33.13 -16.74 -44.54
N LEU A 572 -32.38 -17.13 -43.52
CA LEU A 572 -32.66 -18.29 -42.67
C LEU A 572 -33.54 -17.92 -41.47
N ALA A 573 -33.92 -16.65 -41.29
CA ALA A 573 -34.87 -16.22 -40.28
C ALA A 573 -36.28 -16.67 -40.66
N THR A 574 -36.89 -17.54 -39.84
CA THR A 574 -38.21 -18.11 -40.13
C THR A 574 -39.34 -17.43 -39.36
N GLU A 575 -39.05 -16.86 -38.20
CA GLU A 575 -40.02 -16.18 -37.33
C GLU A 575 -39.90 -14.64 -37.40
N GLU A 576 -41.01 -13.92 -37.18
CA GLU A 576 -41.01 -12.44 -37.14
C GLU A 576 -40.08 -11.87 -36.05
N ALA A 577 -39.97 -12.57 -34.92
CA ALA A 577 -39.11 -12.18 -33.81
C ALA A 577 -37.61 -12.23 -34.18
N GLU A 578 -37.20 -13.17 -35.05
CA GLU A 578 -35.84 -13.23 -35.59
C GLU A 578 -35.56 -12.00 -36.46
N VAL A 579 -36.46 -11.69 -37.39
CA VAL A 579 -36.33 -10.55 -38.30
C VAL A 579 -36.27 -9.23 -37.53
N ALA A 580 -37.11 -9.09 -36.50
CA ALA A 580 -37.12 -7.91 -35.63
C ALA A 580 -35.79 -7.73 -34.87
N LEU A 581 -35.24 -8.82 -34.30
CA LEU A 581 -33.96 -8.77 -33.60
C LEU A 581 -32.80 -8.46 -34.55
N ILE A 582 -32.78 -9.05 -35.76
CA ILE A 582 -31.77 -8.76 -36.78
C ILE A 582 -31.79 -7.27 -37.16
N SER A 583 -32.99 -6.69 -37.38
CA SER A 583 -33.13 -5.28 -37.70
C SER A 583 -32.65 -4.39 -36.54
N ALA A 584 -33.10 -4.67 -35.32
CA ALA A 584 -32.72 -3.90 -34.14
C ALA A 584 -31.19 -3.93 -33.91
N LEU A 585 -30.58 -5.11 -34.09
CA LEU A 585 -29.14 -5.27 -34.02
C LEU A 585 -28.40 -4.46 -35.10
N SER A 586 -28.86 -4.53 -36.36
CA SER A 586 -28.26 -3.77 -37.46
C SER A 586 -28.32 -2.25 -37.24
N ASP A 587 -29.35 -1.76 -36.52
CA ASP A 587 -29.51 -0.34 -36.20
C ASP A 587 -28.77 0.09 -34.93
N ALA A 588 -28.66 -0.80 -33.93
CA ALA A 588 -28.03 -0.50 -32.64
C ALA A 588 -26.50 -0.61 -32.68
N THR A 589 -25.94 -1.66 -33.29
CA THR A 589 -24.48 -1.90 -33.33
C THR A 589 -23.67 -0.67 -33.78
N PRO A 590 -23.95 -0.01 -34.93
CA PRO A 590 -23.16 1.15 -35.35
C PRO A 590 -23.28 2.34 -34.40
N ARG A 591 -24.41 2.49 -33.69
CA ARG A 591 -24.58 3.54 -32.67
C ARG A 591 -23.79 3.24 -31.41
N ILE A 592 -23.79 1.99 -30.96
CA ILE A 592 -22.99 1.53 -29.82
C ILE A 592 -21.50 1.76 -30.13
N GLU A 593 -21.03 1.29 -31.29
CA GLU A 593 -19.62 1.44 -31.70
C GLU A 593 -19.20 2.92 -31.82
N ALA A 594 -20.04 3.77 -32.42
CA ALA A 594 -19.78 5.20 -32.53
C ALA A 594 -19.69 5.86 -31.14
N ALA A 595 -20.66 5.59 -30.26
CA ALA A 595 -20.69 6.15 -28.91
C ALA A 595 -19.50 5.67 -28.06
N VAL A 596 -19.11 4.38 -28.15
CA VAL A 596 -17.90 3.86 -27.50
C VAL A 596 -16.64 4.55 -28.05
N GLY A 597 -16.55 4.75 -29.37
CA GLY A 597 -15.43 5.46 -30.01
C GLY A 597 -15.31 6.91 -29.55
N GLU A 598 -16.42 7.60 -29.36
CA GLU A 598 -16.50 8.97 -28.84
C GLU A 598 -16.35 9.03 -27.31
N ARG A 599 -16.22 7.87 -26.63
CA ARG A 599 -16.22 7.71 -25.17
C ARG A 599 -17.50 8.22 -24.50
N ASP A 600 -18.61 8.24 -25.23
CA ASP A 600 -19.97 8.44 -24.72
C ASP A 600 -20.56 7.11 -24.24
N PHE A 601 -20.13 6.67 -23.05
CA PHE A 601 -20.55 5.38 -22.50
C PHE A 601 -22.02 5.35 -22.09
N GLU A 602 -22.62 6.50 -21.75
CA GLU A 602 -24.04 6.60 -21.45
C GLU A 602 -24.88 6.45 -22.73
N GLY A 603 -24.48 7.11 -23.81
CA GLY A 603 -25.10 6.94 -25.13
C GLY A 603 -24.97 5.51 -25.66
N ALA A 604 -23.80 4.88 -25.47
CA ALA A 604 -23.57 3.48 -25.84
C ALA A 604 -24.46 2.52 -25.03
N LEU A 605 -24.61 2.75 -23.72
CA LEU A 605 -25.51 1.97 -22.87
C LEU A 605 -26.97 2.14 -23.28
N ALA A 606 -27.39 3.38 -23.58
CA ALA A 606 -28.75 3.65 -24.04
C ALA A 606 -29.06 2.94 -25.37
N ALA A 607 -28.12 2.96 -26.32
CA ALA A 607 -28.25 2.22 -27.58
C ALA A 607 -28.29 0.70 -27.36
N ALA A 608 -27.49 0.17 -26.44
CA ALA A 608 -27.52 -1.25 -26.08
C ALA A 608 -28.84 -1.66 -25.41
N ALA A 609 -29.44 -0.79 -24.60
CA ALA A 609 -30.71 -1.03 -23.92
C ALA A 609 -31.89 -1.26 -24.90
N GLU A 610 -31.82 -0.71 -26.11
CA GLU A 610 -32.83 -0.91 -27.15
C GLU A 610 -32.89 -2.36 -27.66
N LEU A 611 -31.83 -3.15 -27.47
CA LEU A 611 -31.81 -4.58 -27.81
C LEU A 611 -32.58 -5.45 -26.81
N GLY A 612 -32.89 -4.93 -25.62
CA GLY A 612 -33.63 -5.63 -24.57
C GLY A 612 -34.99 -6.17 -25.04
N PRO A 613 -35.95 -5.31 -25.44
CA PRO A 613 -37.28 -5.78 -25.84
C PRO A 613 -37.27 -6.77 -27.03
N PRO A 614 -36.50 -6.54 -28.12
CA PRO A 614 -36.38 -7.52 -29.20
C PRO A 614 -35.79 -8.87 -28.78
N ILE A 615 -34.83 -8.89 -27.85
CA ILE A 615 -34.26 -10.15 -27.37
C ILE A 615 -35.24 -10.92 -26.48
N ASP A 616 -36.03 -10.22 -25.66
CA ASP A 616 -37.03 -10.86 -24.81
C ASP A 616 -38.07 -11.56 -25.68
N ARG A 617 -38.58 -10.84 -26.70
CA ARG A 617 -39.50 -11.42 -27.69
C ARG A 617 -38.88 -12.60 -28.44
N PHE A 618 -37.61 -12.53 -28.82
CA PHE A 618 -36.92 -13.65 -29.47
C PHE A 618 -36.91 -14.89 -28.56
N PHE A 619 -36.61 -14.75 -27.27
CA PHE A 619 -36.62 -15.89 -26.35
C PHE A 619 -38.02 -16.44 -26.04
N ASP A 620 -39.04 -15.58 -26.08
CA ASP A 620 -40.44 -15.99 -25.88
C ASP A 620 -41.02 -16.71 -27.11
N ASP A 621 -40.70 -16.23 -28.32
CA ASP A 621 -41.31 -16.67 -29.57
C ASP A 621 -40.46 -17.73 -30.34
N VAL A 622 -39.15 -17.81 -30.09
CA VAL A 622 -38.21 -18.59 -30.93
C VAL A 622 -37.50 -19.70 -30.16
N LEU A 623 -37.66 -20.95 -30.61
CA LEU A 623 -36.89 -22.08 -30.11
C LEU A 623 -35.46 -22.05 -30.69
N VAL A 624 -34.48 -21.60 -29.92
CA VAL A 624 -33.08 -21.48 -30.40
C VAL A 624 -32.51 -22.81 -30.89
N MET A 625 -32.81 -23.90 -30.20
CA MET A 625 -32.38 -25.26 -30.58
C MET A 625 -33.32 -25.85 -31.64
N ALA A 626 -33.37 -25.23 -32.82
CA ALA A 626 -34.18 -25.69 -33.95
C ALA A 626 -33.76 -27.09 -34.43
N GLU A 627 -34.70 -27.85 -34.99
CA GLU A 627 -34.42 -29.16 -35.61
C GLU A 627 -33.49 -29.03 -36.81
N ASP A 628 -33.74 -28.02 -37.67
CA ASP A 628 -32.88 -27.69 -38.80
C ASP A 628 -31.53 -27.14 -38.31
N ALA A 629 -30.46 -27.82 -38.72
CA ALA A 629 -29.11 -27.48 -38.29
C ALA A 629 -28.64 -26.10 -38.77
N SER A 630 -29.07 -25.67 -39.96
CA SER A 630 -28.71 -24.36 -40.53
C SER A 630 -29.42 -23.22 -39.82
N VAL A 631 -30.71 -23.38 -39.52
CA VAL A 631 -31.50 -22.40 -38.75
C VAL A 631 -30.98 -22.30 -37.32
N ARG A 632 -30.66 -23.43 -36.68
CA ARG A 632 -30.05 -23.44 -35.34
C ARG A 632 -28.71 -22.70 -35.33
N ALA A 633 -27.82 -23.00 -36.28
CA ALA A 633 -26.53 -22.33 -36.38
C ALA A 633 -26.66 -20.82 -36.61
N ASN A 634 -27.66 -20.39 -37.39
CA ASN A 634 -27.95 -18.98 -37.65
C ASN A 634 -28.48 -18.25 -36.41
N ARG A 635 -29.42 -18.86 -35.67
CA ARG A 635 -29.94 -18.32 -34.40
C ARG A 635 -28.85 -18.18 -33.34
N LEU A 636 -27.93 -19.15 -33.26
CA LEU A 636 -26.76 -19.05 -32.38
C LEU A 636 -25.82 -17.90 -32.79
N ARG A 637 -25.56 -17.72 -34.10
CA ARG A 637 -24.77 -16.58 -34.59
C ARG A 637 -25.43 -15.24 -34.24
N LEU A 638 -26.74 -15.12 -34.39
CA LEU A 638 -27.49 -13.92 -33.99
C LEU A 638 -27.29 -13.58 -32.51
N LEU A 639 -27.34 -14.59 -31.62
CA LEU A 639 -27.06 -14.38 -30.19
C LEU A 639 -25.59 -14.00 -29.94
N HIS A 640 -24.63 -14.58 -30.68
CA HIS A 640 -23.24 -14.13 -30.62
C HIS A 640 -23.10 -12.68 -31.05
N ASP A 641 -23.74 -12.26 -32.15
CA ASP A 641 -23.68 -10.87 -32.62
C ASP A 641 -24.27 -9.89 -31.59
N VAL A 642 -25.38 -10.23 -30.93
CA VAL A 642 -25.94 -9.40 -29.84
C VAL A 642 -24.97 -9.32 -28.66
N ARG A 643 -24.42 -10.46 -28.23
CA ARG A 643 -23.44 -10.50 -27.14
C ARG A 643 -22.22 -9.66 -27.48
N ASP A 644 -21.68 -9.80 -28.68
CA ASP A 644 -20.46 -9.11 -29.13
C ASP A 644 -20.73 -7.59 -29.24
N ALA A 645 -21.90 -7.18 -29.75
CA ALA A 645 -22.29 -5.77 -29.83
C ALA A 645 -22.42 -5.11 -28.44
N VAL A 646 -23.16 -5.72 -27.51
CA VAL A 646 -23.29 -5.20 -26.14
C VAL A 646 -21.97 -5.34 -25.37
N GLY A 647 -21.21 -6.40 -25.64
CA GLY A 647 -19.91 -6.68 -25.03
C GLY A 647 -18.82 -5.64 -25.34
N THR A 648 -19.04 -4.75 -26.30
CA THR A 648 -18.18 -3.56 -26.50
C THR A 648 -18.13 -2.66 -25.25
N LEU A 649 -19.18 -2.68 -24.42
CA LEU A 649 -19.25 -2.02 -23.11
C LEU A 649 -18.61 -2.82 -21.98
N GLY A 650 -18.09 -4.01 -22.25
CA GLY A 650 -17.45 -4.88 -21.26
C GLY A 650 -18.21 -6.16 -20.96
N ASP A 651 -17.62 -6.98 -20.10
CA ASP A 651 -18.23 -8.22 -19.63
C ASP A 651 -19.20 -7.95 -18.49
N LEU A 652 -20.45 -7.63 -18.84
CA LEU A 652 -21.48 -7.30 -17.87
C LEU A 652 -21.78 -8.44 -16.89
N SER A 653 -21.40 -9.69 -17.21
CA SER A 653 -21.61 -10.85 -16.32
C SER A 653 -20.79 -10.83 -15.05
N GLN A 654 -19.75 -9.98 -14.99
CA GLN A 654 -18.96 -9.75 -13.78
C GLN A 654 -19.75 -8.99 -12.70
N ILE A 655 -20.77 -8.22 -13.10
CA ILE A 655 -21.50 -7.32 -12.20
C ILE A 655 -22.56 -8.13 -11.42
N PRO A 656 -22.50 -8.14 -10.06
CA PRO A 656 -23.46 -8.88 -9.26
C PRO A 656 -24.85 -8.24 -9.32
N ARG A 657 -25.88 -9.08 -9.28
CA ARG A 657 -27.29 -8.70 -9.18
C ARG A 657 -27.95 -9.29 -7.96
#